data_AF-A0A8J3Q7M6-F1
#
_entry.id   AF-A0A8J3Q7M6-F1
#
_cell.length_a   1.000
_cell.length_b   1.000
_cell.length_c   1.000
_cell.angle_alpha   90.00
_cell.angle_beta   90.00
_cell.angle_gamma   90.00
#
_symmetry.space_group_name_H-M   'P 1'
#
loop_
_entity.id
_entity.type
_entity.pdbx_description
1 polymer ?
#
loop_
_entity_poly.entity_id
_entity_poly.type
_entity_poly.pdbx_seq_one_letter_code
_entity_poly.pdbx_strand_id
1 'polypeptide(L)'
;MRGVFDVVSGTTLRFASLVAAVVGTSTYVFGILYVSVPAKASATAVAFEGCGRVSENDPYSVERGRLVAECVAGVRRDQARWVLVGLALLALTAAALYLLTPWWIRRRSRLVPIDGPRFSALTAALRDLSAEAGLRTAPEFLLDPAAGSPGGLAFGHLRRHFVRLNAGLIPLRMTQPAVFRAVVLHELAHLRNRDVDMAYATMALWRAFFAVAMVPILIVTLYPAPGRNYLQSLLDPGLRLAALAVVVYLARNAVLRSRELYADARAAKAGAGEGLRAALARMKPAIGWRRRLGVHPDPQARLGILREPLLLLRPRPAELVETGITTMIAVGALNFFAWTGLGTLASHVTASLAALLIAAMLTAVAWRAEISSARAAVMPAALALGGGLLIGDQLTISNSTSSWGVFGSAPAANQLPLPGSVAIGAFSLTSALVAAVVLVLAIAWQAAISSAGAQAWLPRLRSPSTRAAWLTGATVTAIPLAAWFRIWFDSHTVPFLIGRTYHVVAGPGEQIWTGPLWSALSLTYPPLTLFMALPLAIPVLILAWLYPLAARTATVWPAARTGLFAAATFTAVLLAYRAALHMHAAGLAATEGFAVYYSFSVIAAAVVAMAVAAAATTGLAQGQLAAFLSGIACTAAILGSQLLGGCVTAIQLGSSACALSADWGFTWFLLRHILIQGAIAALLLQALTAATTRLRLAPRIAVMAGVLAAFTLGVGATHATAPPASAPPAPTASAPAAPGDPHKALQTAISGLPPSWIPKPPSESSPSTLDNPACQPLYDEAYGKALDARPHDMATAAYTNNGKLALSTFDITIKTFRSPLDDSPFTQADVAVADCPRFRVTTSSGFEVDITAQKGTAPGIGDKSWRADLTLTSTSGGVDTRARHISVLVRTGQTMIVASMVAVNEPLNDAVLLAAISRAVAVL
;
A
#
# COMPACT_ATOMS: atom_id res chain seq x y z
N MET A 1 -33.30 3.45 27.49
CA MET A 1 -32.27 2.50 26.96
C MET A 1 -32.31 2.48 25.43
N ARG A 2 -31.64 3.46 24.80
CA ARG A 2 -31.18 3.32 23.40
C ARG A 2 -29.93 2.43 23.41
N GLY A 3 -29.62 1.68 22.34
CA GLY A 3 -28.19 1.39 22.09
C GLY A 3 -27.77 0.00 21.63
N VAL A 4 -28.36 -1.12 22.08
CA VAL A 4 -27.86 -2.47 21.68
C VAL A 4 -28.54 -3.02 20.42
N PHE A 5 -29.83 -2.75 20.25
CA PHE A 5 -30.64 -3.29 19.15
C PHE A 5 -30.88 -2.28 18.01
N ASP A 6 -30.42 -1.04 18.16
CA ASP A 6 -30.56 0.04 17.16
C ASP A 6 -29.38 0.08 16.16
N VAL A 7 -28.32 -0.68 16.45
CA VAL A 7 -27.09 -0.82 15.67
C VAL A 7 -27.11 -2.17 14.94
N VAL A 8 -26.40 -2.29 13.81
CA VAL A 8 -26.26 -3.56 13.05
C VAL A 8 -25.88 -4.70 14.01
N SER A 9 -26.68 -5.77 14.01
CA SER A 9 -26.47 -6.88 14.93
C SER A 9 -25.17 -7.61 14.61
N GLY A 10 -24.40 -7.94 15.64
CA GLY A 10 -23.15 -8.69 15.47
C GLY A 10 -23.37 -10.07 14.83
N THR A 11 -24.55 -10.66 14.98
CA THR A 11 -24.88 -11.94 14.35
C THR A 11 -24.97 -11.82 12.83
N THR A 12 -25.55 -10.73 12.30
CA THR A 12 -25.65 -10.50 10.85
C THR A 12 -24.26 -10.34 10.22
N LEU A 13 -23.39 -9.56 10.87
CA LEU A 13 -22.01 -9.37 10.40
C LEU A 13 -21.24 -10.69 10.35
N ARG A 14 -21.32 -11.51 11.41
CA ARG A 14 -20.68 -12.83 11.43
C ARG A 14 -21.26 -13.78 10.39
N PHE A 15 -22.56 -13.72 10.12
CA PHE A 15 -23.18 -14.53 9.07
C PHE A 15 -22.66 -14.12 7.68
N ALA A 16 -22.54 -12.82 7.41
CA ALA A 16 -21.92 -12.32 6.18
C ALA A 16 -20.45 -12.77 6.07
N SER A 17 -19.67 -12.71 7.15
CA SER A 17 -18.29 -13.24 7.20
C SER A 17 -18.22 -14.74 6.92
N LEU A 18 -19.16 -15.54 7.43
CA LEU A 18 -19.26 -16.96 7.11
C LEU A 18 -19.53 -17.18 5.61
N VAL A 19 -20.50 -16.45 5.03
CA VAL A 19 -20.80 -16.56 3.59
C VAL A 19 -19.57 -16.18 2.76
N ALA A 20 -18.89 -15.09 3.10
CA ALA A 20 -17.62 -14.66 2.50
C ALA A 20 -16.55 -15.76 2.58
N ALA A 21 -16.38 -16.38 3.75
CA ALA A 21 -15.44 -17.48 3.95
C ALA A 21 -15.78 -18.70 3.07
N VAL A 22 -17.05 -19.12 3.04
CA VAL A 22 -17.51 -20.27 2.25
C VAL A 22 -17.32 -20.00 0.76
N VAL A 23 -17.74 -18.84 0.26
CA VAL A 23 -17.63 -18.48 -1.16
C VAL A 23 -16.16 -18.40 -1.57
N GLY A 24 -15.31 -17.70 -0.82
CA GLY A 24 -13.92 -17.56 -1.21
C GLY A 24 -13.11 -18.85 -1.05
N THR A 25 -13.38 -19.65 -0.02
CA THR A 25 -12.79 -20.99 0.11
C THR A 25 -13.23 -21.91 -1.03
N SER A 26 -14.52 -21.90 -1.38
CA SER A 26 -15.04 -22.73 -2.46
C SER A 26 -14.50 -22.28 -3.82
N THR A 27 -14.27 -20.98 -4.01
CA THR A 27 -13.60 -20.43 -5.21
C THR A 27 -12.21 -21.03 -5.37
N TYR A 28 -11.41 -21.05 -4.28
CA TYR A 28 -10.11 -21.70 -4.25
C TYR A 28 -10.20 -23.20 -4.57
N VAL A 29 -11.11 -23.91 -3.91
CA VAL A 29 -11.28 -25.36 -4.06
C VAL A 29 -11.67 -25.74 -5.48
N PHE A 30 -12.70 -25.10 -6.05
CA PHE A 30 -13.12 -25.38 -7.41
C PHE A 30 -12.06 -24.94 -8.44
N GLY A 31 -11.27 -23.91 -8.13
CA GLY A 31 -10.11 -23.51 -8.92
C GLY A 31 -9.02 -24.59 -8.96
N ILE A 32 -8.72 -25.24 -7.83
CA ILE A 32 -7.80 -26.39 -7.78
C ILE A 32 -8.38 -27.61 -8.49
N LEU A 33 -9.67 -27.89 -8.30
CA LEU A 33 -10.33 -28.99 -8.99
C LEU A 33 -10.28 -28.81 -10.51
N TYR A 34 -10.45 -27.58 -11.01
CA TYR A 34 -10.29 -27.26 -12.43
C TYR A 34 -8.90 -27.64 -12.96
N VAL A 35 -7.82 -27.19 -12.30
CA VAL A 35 -6.45 -27.52 -12.73
C VAL A 35 -6.04 -28.96 -12.39
N SER A 36 -6.87 -29.70 -11.67
CA SER A 36 -6.66 -31.13 -11.43
C SER A 36 -7.21 -32.01 -12.55
N VAL A 37 -8.04 -31.46 -13.45
CA VAL A 37 -8.50 -32.17 -14.66
C VAL A 37 -7.40 -32.10 -15.73
N PRO A 38 -6.86 -33.23 -16.22
CA PRO A 38 -5.68 -33.23 -17.11
C PRO A 38 -5.82 -32.36 -18.37
N ALA A 39 -6.99 -32.39 -19.03
CA ALA A 39 -7.25 -31.57 -20.21
C ALA A 39 -7.27 -30.06 -19.91
N LYS A 40 -7.71 -29.66 -18.71
CA LYS A 40 -7.73 -28.26 -18.28
C LYS A 40 -6.35 -27.80 -17.81
N ALA A 41 -5.61 -28.68 -17.13
CA ALA A 41 -4.24 -28.43 -16.70
C ALA A 41 -3.31 -28.16 -17.89
N SER A 42 -3.36 -29.02 -18.91
CA SER A 42 -2.59 -28.88 -20.15
C SER A 42 -2.95 -27.61 -20.91
N ALA A 43 -4.25 -27.34 -21.13
CA ALA A 43 -4.70 -26.10 -21.79
C ALA A 43 -4.23 -24.84 -21.03
N THR A 44 -4.23 -24.90 -19.70
CA THR A 44 -3.72 -23.80 -18.85
C THR A 44 -2.23 -23.63 -19.04
N ALA A 45 -1.44 -24.70 -18.94
CA ALA A 45 0.02 -24.66 -19.09
C ALA A 45 0.43 -24.08 -20.46
N VAL A 46 -0.16 -24.57 -21.56
CA VAL A 46 0.12 -24.10 -22.91
C VAL A 46 -0.20 -22.62 -23.08
N ALA A 47 -1.35 -22.17 -22.55
CA ALA A 47 -1.72 -20.75 -22.64
C ALA A 47 -0.73 -19.86 -21.88
N PHE A 48 -0.36 -20.22 -20.64
CA PHE A 48 0.58 -19.41 -19.86
C PHE A 48 1.99 -19.39 -20.46
N GLU A 49 2.49 -20.52 -20.98
CA GLU A 49 3.79 -20.60 -21.64
C GLU A 49 3.82 -19.78 -22.94
N GLY A 50 2.79 -19.93 -23.79
CA GLY A 50 2.68 -19.19 -25.05
C GLY A 50 2.59 -17.69 -24.82
N CYS A 51 1.73 -17.25 -23.90
CA CYS A 51 1.55 -15.83 -23.57
C CYS A 51 2.77 -15.20 -22.89
N GLY A 52 3.57 -16.00 -22.15
CA GLY A 52 4.79 -15.53 -21.51
C GLY A 52 5.89 -15.13 -22.51
N ARG A 53 5.93 -15.77 -23.68
CA ARG A 53 6.93 -15.53 -24.75
C ARG A 53 6.67 -14.29 -25.61
N VAL A 54 5.43 -13.78 -25.63
CA VAL A 54 5.03 -12.63 -26.48
C VAL A 54 5.69 -11.30 -26.05
N SER A 55 6.47 -11.27 -24.96
CA SER A 55 6.95 -10.04 -24.33
C SER A 55 8.34 -10.19 -23.71
N GLU A 56 9.37 -10.47 -24.53
CA GLU A 56 10.76 -10.57 -24.07
C GLU A 56 11.51 -9.22 -23.99
N ASN A 57 11.03 -8.16 -24.66
CA ASN A 57 11.81 -6.92 -24.85
C ASN A 57 11.64 -5.84 -23.77
N ASP A 58 10.67 -5.94 -22.86
CA ASP A 58 10.54 -5.03 -21.70
C ASP A 58 9.86 -5.75 -20.52
N PRO A 59 10.62 -6.22 -19.51
CA PRO A 59 10.06 -7.02 -18.43
C PRO A 59 9.11 -6.24 -17.50
N TYR A 60 9.09 -4.90 -17.55
CA TYR A 60 8.55 -4.06 -16.46
C TYR A 60 7.42 -3.11 -16.87
N SER A 61 6.94 -3.14 -18.11
CA SER A 61 5.85 -2.25 -18.53
C SER A 61 4.47 -2.71 -18.06
N VAL A 62 3.61 -1.74 -17.70
CA VAL A 62 2.17 -1.95 -17.44
C VAL A 62 1.49 -2.62 -18.63
N GLU A 63 1.97 -2.32 -19.84
CA GLU A 63 1.48 -2.84 -21.10
C GLU A 63 1.72 -4.35 -21.25
N ARG A 64 2.87 -4.88 -20.79
CA ARG A 64 3.10 -6.33 -20.69
C ARG A 64 2.03 -7.02 -19.86
N GLY A 65 1.69 -6.45 -18.71
CA GLY A 65 0.64 -6.99 -17.83
C GLY A 65 -0.72 -7.07 -18.53
N ARG A 66 -1.06 -6.06 -19.34
CA ARG A 66 -2.29 -6.01 -20.14
C ARG A 66 -2.29 -7.07 -21.25
N LEU A 67 -1.21 -7.17 -22.02
CA LEU A 67 -1.08 -8.14 -23.13
C LEU A 67 -1.14 -9.59 -22.65
N VAL A 68 -0.43 -9.91 -21.56
CA VAL A 68 -0.51 -11.24 -20.93
C VAL A 68 -1.93 -11.52 -20.44
N ALA A 69 -2.59 -10.52 -19.85
CA ALA A 69 -3.96 -10.68 -19.36
C ALA A 69 -4.97 -10.97 -20.46
N GLU A 70 -4.90 -10.24 -21.57
CA GLU A 70 -5.73 -10.46 -22.75
C GLU A 70 -5.47 -11.83 -23.37
N CYS A 71 -4.19 -12.24 -23.45
CA CYS A 71 -3.79 -13.53 -24.00
C CYS A 71 -4.33 -14.72 -23.19
N VAL A 72 -4.26 -14.68 -21.84
CA VAL A 72 -4.78 -15.78 -20.98
C VAL A 72 -6.29 -15.67 -20.66
N ALA A 73 -6.98 -14.64 -21.15
CA ALA A 73 -8.37 -14.35 -20.82
C ALA A 73 -9.33 -15.51 -21.19
N GLY A 74 -9.03 -16.26 -22.24
CA GLY A 74 -9.83 -17.42 -22.66
C GLY A 74 -9.87 -18.51 -21.58
N VAL A 75 -8.71 -18.97 -21.15
CA VAL A 75 -8.57 -20.00 -20.10
C VAL A 75 -9.12 -19.51 -18.76
N ARG A 76 -8.88 -18.23 -18.41
CA ARG A 76 -9.43 -17.63 -17.18
C ARG A 76 -10.95 -17.59 -17.17
N ARG A 77 -11.60 -17.26 -18.29
CA ARG A 77 -13.07 -17.28 -18.42
C ARG A 77 -13.64 -18.69 -18.29
N ASP A 78 -12.98 -19.69 -18.87
CA ASP A 78 -13.39 -21.09 -18.73
C ASP A 78 -13.26 -21.57 -17.27
N GLN A 79 -12.13 -21.26 -16.62
CA GLN A 79 -11.94 -21.53 -15.19
C GLN A 79 -13.01 -20.84 -14.32
N ALA A 80 -13.34 -19.57 -14.60
CA ALA A 80 -14.35 -18.86 -13.84
C ALA A 80 -15.75 -19.46 -14.02
N ARG A 81 -16.13 -19.87 -15.25
CA ARG A 81 -17.39 -20.59 -15.50
C ARG A 81 -17.47 -21.89 -14.70
N TRP A 82 -16.39 -22.67 -14.68
CA TRP A 82 -16.29 -23.89 -13.87
C TRP A 82 -16.53 -23.61 -12.38
N VAL A 83 -15.86 -22.59 -11.84
CA VAL A 83 -16.02 -22.20 -10.44
C VAL A 83 -17.46 -21.73 -10.15
N LEU A 84 -18.07 -20.94 -11.05
CA LEU A 84 -19.45 -20.48 -10.90
C LEU A 84 -20.45 -21.65 -10.87
N VAL A 85 -20.25 -22.69 -11.69
CA VAL A 85 -21.06 -23.91 -11.65
C VAL A 85 -20.93 -24.60 -10.30
N GLY A 86 -19.70 -24.75 -9.77
CA GLY A 86 -19.47 -25.31 -8.45
C GLY A 86 -20.13 -24.50 -7.32
N LEU A 87 -20.04 -23.17 -7.37
CA LEU A 87 -20.70 -22.28 -6.42
C LEU A 87 -22.23 -22.36 -6.51
N ALA A 88 -22.79 -22.46 -7.72
CA ALA A 88 -24.21 -22.64 -7.93
C ALA A 88 -24.71 -23.97 -7.36
N LEU A 89 -23.98 -25.07 -7.61
CA LEU A 89 -24.28 -26.38 -7.03
C LEU A 89 -24.26 -26.34 -5.50
N LEU A 90 -23.26 -25.68 -4.90
CA LEU A 90 -23.17 -25.48 -3.45
C LEU A 90 -24.38 -24.70 -2.93
N ALA A 91 -24.73 -23.58 -3.58
CA ALA A 91 -25.86 -22.74 -3.18
C ALA A 91 -27.20 -23.48 -3.27
N LEU A 92 -27.44 -24.22 -4.36
CA LEU A 92 -28.62 -25.07 -4.54
C LEU A 92 -28.70 -26.16 -3.47
N THR A 93 -27.58 -26.83 -3.17
CA THR A 93 -27.50 -27.85 -2.11
C THR A 93 -27.81 -27.24 -0.74
N ALA A 94 -27.24 -26.07 -0.44
CA ALA A 94 -27.51 -25.36 0.80
C ALA A 94 -28.99 -24.92 0.90
N ALA A 95 -29.58 -24.42 -0.19
CA ALA A 95 -30.99 -24.04 -0.23
C ALA A 95 -31.90 -25.26 0.01
N ALA A 96 -31.63 -26.39 -0.66
CA ALA A 96 -32.38 -27.63 -0.44
C ALA A 96 -32.29 -28.10 1.01
N LEU A 97 -31.08 -28.14 1.60
CA LEU A 97 -30.90 -28.51 3.01
C LEU A 97 -31.64 -27.55 3.97
N TYR A 98 -31.59 -26.24 3.71
CA TYR A 98 -32.29 -25.24 4.51
C TYR A 98 -33.82 -25.44 4.47
N LEU A 99 -34.39 -25.62 3.28
CA LEU A 99 -35.83 -25.81 3.09
C LEU A 99 -36.34 -27.15 3.64
N LEU A 100 -35.54 -28.22 3.53
CA LEU A 100 -35.93 -29.55 4.00
C LEU A 100 -35.78 -29.73 5.52
N THR A 101 -35.00 -28.86 6.19
CA THR A 101 -34.67 -29.06 7.62
C THR A 101 -35.90 -29.03 8.53
N PRO A 102 -36.85 -28.07 8.46
CA PRO A 102 -38.01 -28.06 9.35
C PRO A 102 -38.91 -29.29 9.20
N TRP A 103 -39.09 -29.75 7.96
CA TRP A 103 -39.83 -30.99 7.68
C TRP A 103 -39.14 -32.20 8.32
N TRP A 104 -37.81 -32.28 8.19
CA TRP A 104 -37.04 -33.38 8.76
C TRP A 104 -37.09 -33.40 10.29
N ILE A 105 -36.97 -32.24 10.94
CA ILE A 105 -37.10 -32.11 12.41
C ILE A 105 -38.48 -32.61 12.86
N ARG A 106 -39.56 -32.14 12.21
CA ARG A 106 -40.94 -32.52 12.58
C ARG A 106 -41.17 -34.02 12.43
N ARG A 107 -40.73 -34.61 11.30
CA ARG A 107 -40.93 -36.04 11.01
C ARG A 107 -40.09 -36.93 11.93
N ARG A 108 -38.84 -36.55 12.21
CA ARG A 108 -37.93 -37.36 13.04
C ARG A 108 -38.31 -37.33 14.52
N SER A 109 -38.74 -36.19 15.05
CA SER A 109 -39.10 -36.04 16.46
C SER A 109 -40.56 -36.32 16.78
N ARG A 110 -41.39 -36.71 15.79
CA ARG A 110 -42.83 -36.99 15.94
C ARG A 110 -43.55 -35.92 16.79
N LEU A 111 -43.30 -34.66 16.46
CA LEU A 111 -43.77 -33.52 17.25
C LEU A 111 -45.29 -33.43 17.24
N VAL A 112 -45.88 -33.16 18.41
CA VAL A 112 -47.33 -33.05 18.61
C VAL A 112 -47.72 -31.58 18.79
N PRO A 113 -48.73 -31.06 18.09
CA PRO A 113 -49.22 -29.70 18.31
C PRO A 113 -49.69 -29.47 19.76
N ILE A 114 -49.39 -28.28 20.31
CA ILE A 114 -49.90 -27.84 21.61
C ILE A 114 -51.20 -27.04 21.38
N ASP A 115 -52.26 -27.77 21.05
CA ASP A 115 -53.59 -27.23 20.79
C ASP A 115 -54.70 -28.04 21.50
N GLY A 116 -55.92 -27.48 21.50
CA GLY A 116 -57.09 -28.13 22.07
C GLY A 116 -57.30 -27.98 23.58
N PRO A 117 -58.41 -28.55 24.11
CA PRO A 117 -58.87 -28.29 25.48
C PRO A 117 -57.87 -28.70 26.56
N ARG A 118 -57.13 -29.80 26.33
CA ARG A 118 -56.14 -30.37 27.25
C ARG A 118 -54.98 -29.42 27.55
N PHE A 119 -54.63 -28.54 26.61
CA PHE A 119 -53.53 -27.59 26.76
C PHE A 119 -53.98 -26.13 26.90
N SER A 120 -55.28 -25.87 27.03
CA SER A 120 -55.86 -24.51 27.05
C SER A 120 -55.11 -23.51 27.95
N ALA A 121 -54.80 -23.88 29.19
CA ALA A 121 -54.04 -23.05 30.12
C ALA A 121 -52.58 -22.81 29.69
N LEU A 122 -51.93 -23.81 29.08
CA LEU A 122 -50.58 -23.69 28.54
C LEU A 122 -50.57 -22.81 27.28
N THR A 123 -51.52 -23.02 26.36
CA THR A 123 -51.68 -22.24 25.13
C THR A 123 -51.95 -20.77 25.45
N ALA A 124 -52.75 -20.46 26.47
CA ALA A 124 -52.95 -19.10 26.95
C ALA A 124 -51.64 -18.47 27.45
N ALA A 125 -50.91 -19.15 28.34
CA ALA A 125 -49.63 -18.66 28.84
C ALA A 125 -48.59 -18.43 27.74
N LEU A 126 -48.53 -19.32 26.74
CA LEU A 126 -47.61 -19.18 25.60
C LEU A 126 -47.99 -18.01 24.67
N ARG A 127 -49.29 -17.73 24.53
CA ARG A 127 -49.79 -16.57 23.78
C ARG A 127 -49.39 -15.28 24.47
N ASP A 128 -49.55 -15.21 25.78
CA ASP A 128 -49.18 -14.04 26.58
C ASP A 128 -47.66 -13.77 26.50
N LEU A 129 -46.83 -14.82 26.61
CA LEU A 129 -45.38 -14.70 26.43
C LEU A 129 -44.99 -14.31 25.00
N SER A 130 -45.75 -14.74 23.98
CA SER A 130 -45.54 -14.33 22.59
C SER A 130 -45.84 -12.84 22.37
N ALA A 131 -46.91 -12.35 23.01
CA ALA A 131 -47.26 -10.93 23.01
C ALA A 131 -46.20 -10.10 23.76
N GLU A 132 -45.74 -10.57 24.92
CA GLU A 132 -44.67 -9.96 25.72
C GLU A 132 -43.34 -9.90 24.94
N ALA A 133 -42.99 -10.94 24.19
CA ALA A 133 -41.82 -10.96 23.32
C ALA A 133 -41.94 -10.00 22.11
N GLY A 134 -43.12 -9.40 21.90
CA GLY A 134 -43.39 -8.44 20.84
C GLY A 134 -43.36 -9.07 19.44
N LEU A 135 -43.80 -10.33 19.32
CA LEU A 135 -43.95 -10.99 18.02
C LEU A 135 -45.23 -10.53 17.33
N ARG A 136 -45.12 -10.19 16.04
CA ARG A 136 -46.28 -9.79 15.21
C ARG A 136 -47.21 -10.96 14.89
N THR A 137 -46.67 -12.16 14.84
CA THR A 137 -47.39 -13.40 14.53
C THR A 137 -46.91 -14.45 15.52
N ALA A 138 -47.84 -15.06 16.26
CA ALA A 138 -47.50 -16.12 17.19
C ALA A 138 -46.98 -17.35 16.42
N PRO A 139 -45.88 -17.98 16.87
CA PRO A 139 -45.43 -19.23 16.27
C PRO A 139 -46.37 -20.37 16.67
N GLU A 140 -46.32 -21.46 15.90
CA GLU A 140 -46.98 -22.70 16.28
C GLU A 140 -46.14 -23.43 17.33
N PHE A 141 -46.74 -23.74 18.48
CA PHE A 141 -46.05 -24.44 19.57
C PHE A 141 -46.25 -25.94 19.44
N LEU A 142 -45.15 -26.69 19.52
CA LEU A 142 -45.11 -28.13 19.38
C LEU A 142 -44.48 -28.77 20.61
N LEU A 143 -45.01 -29.89 21.08
CA LEU A 143 -44.47 -30.71 22.16
C LEU A 143 -43.59 -31.82 21.59
N ASP A 144 -42.39 -31.97 22.15
CA ASP A 144 -41.54 -33.15 21.96
C ASP A 144 -41.74 -34.11 23.15
N PRO A 145 -42.56 -35.17 22.99
CA PRO A 145 -42.89 -36.07 24.09
C PRO A 145 -41.71 -36.95 24.52
N ALA A 146 -40.71 -37.15 23.64
CA ALA A 146 -39.56 -38.00 23.92
C ALA A 146 -38.44 -37.26 24.66
N ALA A 147 -38.45 -35.92 24.67
CA ALA A 147 -37.41 -35.10 25.27
C ALA A 147 -37.66 -34.85 26.78
N GLY A 148 -37.04 -35.66 27.64
CA GLY A 148 -37.17 -35.56 29.10
C GLY A 148 -36.41 -34.41 29.75
N SER A 149 -35.43 -33.80 29.09
CA SER A 149 -34.67 -32.65 29.62
C SER A 149 -35.40 -31.32 29.41
N PRO A 150 -35.45 -30.41 30.41
CA PRO A 150 -36.02 -29.08 30.22
C PRO A 150 -35.31 -28.30 29.10
N GLY A 151 -36.08 -27.75 28.16
CA GLY A 151 -35.53 -26.98 27.04
C GLY A 151 -36.56 -26.71 25.96
N GLY A 152 -36.15 -25.93 24.97
CA GLY A 152 -36.93 -25.64 23.78
C GLY A 152 -36.05 -25.51 22.54
N LEU A 153 -36.70 -25.32 21.39
CA LEU A 153 -36.03 -25.01 20.13
C LEU A 153 -36.98 -24.26 19.20
N ALA A 154 -36.63 -23.03 18.84
CA ALA A 154 -37.24 -22.33 17.72
C ALA A 154 -36.71 -22.82 16.36
N PHE A 155 -37.60 -23.14 15.42
CA PHE A 155 -37.24 -23.59 14.06
C PHE A 155 -38.27 -23.22 13.01
N GLY A 156 -37.94 -23.36 11.73
CA GLY A 156 -38.80 -23.00 10.60
C GLY A 156 -38.09 -22.13 9.57
N HIS A 157 -38.83 -21.68 8.56
CA HIS A 157 -38.35 -20.78 7.51
C HIS A 157 -39.50 -19.98 6.88
N LEU A 158 -39.18 -18.92 6.13
CA LEU A 158 -40.12 -18.17 5.26
C LEU A 158 -41.44 -17.79 5.97
N ARG A 159 -41.33 -17.19 7.16
CA ARG A 159 -42.45 -16.73 8.02
C ARG A 159 -43.28 -17.82 8.71
N ARG A 160 -43.07 -19.11 8.40
CA ARG A 160 -43.68 -20.22 9.15
C ARG A 160 -42.69 -20.73 10.20
N HIS A 161 -42.88 -20.28 11.42
CA HIS A 161 -42.02 -20.59 12.55
C HIS A 161 -42.74 -21.43 13.58
N PHE A 162 -42.00 -22.40 14.12
CA PHE A 162 -42.44 -23.34 15.12
C PHE A 162 -41.55 -23.20 16.35
N VAL A 163 -42.12 -23.39 17.53
CA VAL A 163 -41.37 -23.48 18.79
C VAL A 163 -41.62 -24.85 19.39
N ARG A 164 -40.60 -25.69 19.41
CA ARG A 164 -40.62 -26.98 20.09
C ARG A 164 -40.35 -26.78 21.57
N LEU A 165 -41.21 -27.32 22.44
CA LEU A 165 -41.01 -27.41 23.88
C LEU A 165 -40.79 -28.88 24.25
N ASN A 166 -39.74 -29.15 25.03
CA ASN A 166 -39.47 -30.50 25.52
C ASN A 166 -40.46 -30.85 26.64
N ALA A 167 -40.87 -32.12 26.74
CA ALA A 167 -41.75 -32.60 27.80
C ALA A 167 -41.22 -32.25 29.22
N GLY A 168 -39.91 -32.31 29.43
CA GLY A 168 -39.27 -31.93 30.70
C GLY A 168 -39.42 -30.46 31.11
N LEU A 169 -39.81 -29.56 30.19
CA LEU A 169 -40.02 -28.14 30.49
C LEU A 169 -41.41 -27.88 31.09
N ILE A 170 -42.41 -28.71 30.77
CA ILE A 170 -43.81 -28.49 31.15
C ILE A 170 -44.01 -28.47 32.69
N PRO A 171 -43.44 -29.41 33.48
CA PRO A 171 -43.58 -29.38 34.94
C PRO A 171 -42.99 -28.12 35.60
N LEU A 172 -41.97 -27.51 34.97
CA LEU A 172 -41.34 -26.29 35.50
C LEU A 172 -42.29 -25.10 35.48
N ARG A 173 -43.36 -25.12 34.70
CA ARG A 173 -44.39 -24.06 34.74
C ARG A 173 -45.00 -23.92 36.13
N MET A 174 -45.17 -25.03 36.85
CA MET A 174 -45.74 -25.03 38.19
C MET A 174 -44.66 -24.94 39.28
N THR A 175 -43.57 -25.70 39.13
CA THR A 175 -42.55 -25.79 40.19
C THR A 175 -41.55 -24.63 40.18
N GLN A 176 -41.23 -24.09 39.00
CA GLN A 176 -40.23 -23.02 38.81
C GLN A 176 -40.67 -22.07 37.68
N PRO A 177 -41.79 -21.33 37.84
CA PRO A 177 -42.41 -20.55 36.77
C PRO A 177 -41.45 -19.52 36.14
N ALA A 178 -40.53 -18.96 36.93
CA ALA A 178 -39.51 -18.05 36.43
C ALA A 178 -38.56 -18.72 35.42
N VAL A 179 -38.20 -19.99 35.63
CA VAL A 179 -37.34 -20.77 34.72
C VAL A 179 -38.11 -21.15 33.45
N PHE A 180 -39.37 -21.58 33.59
CA PHE A 180 -40.25 -21.85 32.43
C PHE A 180 -40.38 -20.62 31.54
N ARG A 181 -40.76 -19.48 32.13
CA ARG A 181 -40.88 -18.20 31.44
C ARG A 181 -39.57 -17.78 30.78
N ALA A 182 -38.45 -17.96 31.47
CA ALA A 182 -37.14 -17.60 30.93
C ALA A 182 -36.74 -18.41 29.69
N VAL A 183 -36.96 -19.73 29.71
CA VAL A 183 -36.67 -20.60 28.55
C VAL A 183 -37.57 -20.23 27.38
N VAL A 184 -38.88 -20.04 27.61
CA VAL A 184 -39.81 -19.67 26.52
C VAL A 184 -39.46 -18.29 25.93
N LEU A 185 -39.19 -17.28 26.76
CA LEU A 185 -38.79 -15.95 26.26
C LEU A 185 -37.45 -15.98 25.53
N HIS A 186 -36.52 -16.87 25.89
CA HIS A 186 -35.28 -17.10 25.12
C HIS A 186 -35.57 -17.65 23.73
N GLU A 187 -36.40 -18.68 23.62
CA GLU A 187 -36.78 -19.25 22.31
C GLU A 187 -37.55 -18.24 21.45
N LEU A 188 -38.43 -17.44 22.04
CA LEU A 188 -39.15 -16.37 21.34
C LEU A 188 -38.23 -15.21 20.94
N ALA A 189 -37.15 -14.97 21.70
CA ALA A 189 -36.16 -13.96 21.36
C ALA A 189 -35.42 -14.30 20.05
N HIS A 190 -35.18 -15.58 19.75
CA HIS A 190 -34.64 -16.01 18.46
C HIS A 190 -35.53 -15.61 17.29
N LEU A 191 -36.85 -15.85 17.40
CA LEU A 191 -37.83 -15.43 16.40
C LEU A 191 -37.87 -13.90 16.27
N ARG A 192 -37.83 -13.17 17.38
CA ARG A 192 -37.86 -11.71 17.35
C ARG A 192 -36.60 -11.10 16.73
N ASN A 193 -35.45 -11.74 16.92
CA ASN A 193 -34.16 -11.38 16.32
C ASN A 193 -34.04 -11.81 14.85
N ARG A 194 -34.94 -12.66 14.35
CA ARG A 194 -34.86 -13.29 13.01
C ARG A 194 -33.56 -14.06 12.79
N ASP A 195 -33.06 -14.69 13.85
CA ASP A 195 -31.78 -15.38 13.81
C ASP A 195 -31.92 -16.91 13.61
N VAL A 196 -33.15 -17.42 13.65
CA VAL A 196 -33.50 -18.82 13.31
C VAL A 196 -33.14 -19.12 11.86
N ASP A 197 -33.52 -18.26 10.91
CA ASP A 197 -33.17 -18.43 9.49
C ASP A 197 -31.65 -18.44 9.30
N MET A 198 -30.93 -17.52 9.96
CA MET A 198 -29.46 -17.47 9.92
C MET A 198 -28.83 -18.75 10.51
N ALA A 199 -29.42 -19.32 11.56
CA ALA A 199 -28.94 -20.56 12.18
C ALA A 199 -29.00 -21.73 11.20
N TYR A 200 -30.17 -21.93 10.58
CA TYR A 200 -30.38 -23.04 9.66
C TYR A 200 -29.62 -22.83 8.34
N ALA A 201 -29.56 -21.59 7.83
CA ALA A 201 -28.72 -21.26 6.68
C ALA A 201 -27.23 -21.52 6.96
N THR A 202 -26.74 -21.16 8.15
CA THR A 202 -25.36 -21.46 8.59
C THR A 202 -25.07 -22.96 8.59
N MET A 203 -25.98 -23.77 9.12
CA MET A 203 -25.84 -25.22 9.16
C MET A 203 -25.93 -25.86 7.78
N ALA A 204 -26.81 -25.35 6.92
CA ALA A 204 -26.99 -25.82 5.56
C ALA A 204 -25.77 -25.48 4.69
N LEU A 205 -25.26 -24.25 4.75
CA LEU A 205 -24.04 -23.81 4.08
C LEU A 205 -22.84 -24.66 4.48
N TRP A 206 -22.66 -24.91 5.79
CA TRP A 206 -21.59 -25.76 6.29
C TRP A 206 -21.64 -27.18 5.70
N ARG A 207 -22.82 -27.81 5.71
CA ARG A 207 -23.00 -29.17 5.18
C ARG A 207 -22.79 -29.23 3.67
N ALA A 208 -23.33 -28.26 2.93
CA ALA A 208 -23.17 -28.15 1.49
C ALA A 208 -21.70 -27.90 1.11
N PHE A 209 -21.02 -27.00 1.81
CA PHE A 209 -19.59 -26.75 1.65
C PHE A 209 -18.75 -28.03 1.83
N PHE A 210 -19.04 -28.81 2.88
CA PHE A 210 -18.34 -30.07 3.08
C PHE A 210 -18.62 -31.08 1.97
N ALA A 211 -19.89 -31.29 1.64
CA ALA A 211 -20.30 -32.30 0.66
C ALA A 211 -19.84 -31.96 -0.76
N VAL A 212 -19.95 -30.69 -1.18
CA VAL A 212 -19.77 -30.27 -2.58
C VAL A 212 -18.35 -29.76 -2.85
N ALA A 213 -17.67 -29.16 -1.87
CA ALA A 213 -16.32 -28.62 -2.06
C ALA A 213 -15.25 -29.51 -1.38
N MET A 214 -15.36 -29.75 -0.07
CA MET A 214 -14.29 -30.41 0.70
C MET A 214 -14.13 -31.91 0.36
N VAL A 215 -15.22 -32.66 0.22
CA VAL A 215 -15.13 -34.09 -0.08
C VAL A 215 -14.47 -34.33 -1.46
N PRO A 216 -14.89 -33.67 -2.56
CA PRO A 216 -14.25 -33.86 -3.85
C PRO A 216 -12.76 -33.50 -3.86
N ILE A 217 -12.36 -32.38 -3.25
CA ILE A 217 -10.94 -32.01 -3.21
C ILE A 217 -10.12 -32.96 -2.34
N LEU A 218 -10.69 -33.47 -1.25
CA LEU A 218 -10.02 -34.46 -0.41
C LEU A 218 -9.79 -35.76 -1.19
N ILE A 219 -10.77 -36.23 -1.97
CA ILE A 219 -10.63 -37.40 -2.84
C ILE A 219 -9.50 -37.17 -3.85
N VAL A 220 -9.49 -36.02 -4.55
CA VAL A 220 -8.47 -35.69 -5.55
C VAL A 220 -7.07 -35.52 -4.95
N THR A 221 -6.98 -35.03 -3.71
CA THR A 221 -5.70 -34.80 -3.02
C THR A 221 -5.12 -36.09 -2.43
N LEU A 222 -5.98 -37.00 -1.94
CA LEU A 222 -5.56 -38.28 -1.36
C LEU A 222 -5.32 -39.36 -2.41
N TYR A 223 -5.85 -39.23 -3.62
CA TYR A 223 -5.65 -40.20 -4.69
C TYR A 223 -4.25 -40.05 -5.32
N PRO A 224 -3.35 -41.05 -5.21
CA PRO A 224 -2.01 -40.98 -5.77
C PRO A 224 -2.09 -41.03 -7.31
N ALA A 225 -1.49 -40.04 -7.98
CA ALA A 225 -1.37 -40.00 -9.43
C ALA A 225 0.11 -40.09 -9.85
N PRO A 226 0.45 -40.85 -10.91
CA PRO A 226 1.82 -40.94 -11.40
C PRO A 226 2.39 -39.56 -11.74
N GLY A 227 3.63 -39.28 -11.31
CA GLY A 227 4.31 -38.00 -11.58
C GLY A 227 3.96 -36.84 -10.65
N ARG A 228 3.01 -36.98 -9.70
CA ARG A 228 2.78 -35.98 -8.65
C ARG A 228 3.72 -36.19 -7.45
N ASN A 229 4.42 -35.13 -7.05
CA ASN A 229 5.12 -35.12 -5.77
C ASN A 229 4.08 -35.00 -4.63
N TYR A 230 3.76 -36.14 -4.02
CA TYR A 230 2.75 -36.26 -2.97
C TYR A 230 3.07 -35.38 -1.74
N LEU A 231 4.34 -35.33 -1.33
CA LEU A 231 4.80 -34.50 -0.22
C LEU A 231 4.59 -33.01 -0.50
N GLN A 232 4.97 -32.54 -1.70
CA GLN A 232 4.77 -31.13 -2.09
C GLN A 232 3.29 -30.76 -2.21
N SER A 233 2.46 -31.69 -2.68
CA SER A 233 1.00 -31.51 -2.80
C SER A 233 0.29 -31.50 -1.44
N LEU A 234 0.81 -32.20 -0.44
CA LEU A 234 0.26 -32.18 0.93
C LEU A 234 0.67 -30.93 1.70
N LEU A 235 1.93 -30.51 1.58
CA LEU A 235 2.49 -29.46 2.43
C LEU A 235 1.94 -28.06 2.12
N ASP A 236 1.77 -27.70 0.85
CA ASP A 236 1.31 -26.35 0.49
C ASP A 236 -0.22 -26.28 0.29
N PRO A 237 -0.83 -26.91 -0.74
CA PRO A 237 -2.28 -26.83 -0.90
C PRO A 237 -3.06 -27.57 0.20
N GLY A 238 -2.54 -28.67 0.75
CA GLY A 238 -3.19 -29.42 1.83
C GLY A 238 -3.29 -28.64 3.15
N LEU A 239 -2.18 -28.05 3.63
CA LEU A 239 -2.19 -27.22 4.84
C LEU A 239 -3.12 -26.01 4.69
N ARG A 240 -3.11 -25.39 3.50
CA ARG A 240 -3.97 -24.27 3.20
C ARG A 240 -5.45 -24.63 3.15
N LEU A 241 -5.81 -25.78 2.56
CA LEU A 241 -7.18 -26.31 2.60
C LEU A 241 -7.62 -26.59 4.04
N ALA A 242 -6.75 -27.16 4.87
CA ALA A 242 -7.03 -27.38 6.29
C ALA A 242 -7.27 -26.04 7.02
N ALA A 243 -6.43 -25.03 6.80
CA ALA A 243 -6.59 -23.70 7.37
C ALA A 243 -7.92 -23.05 6.95
N LEU A 244 -8.28 -23.12 5.67
CA LEU A 244 -9.57 -22.61 5.16
C LEU A 244 -10.77 -23.34 5.79
N ALA A 245 -10.72 -24.67 5.91
CA ALA A 245 -11.76 -25.45 6.58
C ALA A 245 -11.92 -25.06 8.05
N VAL A 246 -10.81 -24.82 8.75
CA VAL A 246 -10.81 -24.31 10.14
C VAL A 246 -11.45 -22.91 10.21
N VAL A 247 -11.11 -22.01 9.29
CA VAL A 247 -11.71 -20.66 9.25
C VAL A 247 -13.23 -20.74 9.09
N VAL A 248 -13.73 -21.53 8.13
CA VAL A 248 -15.17 -21.73 7.92
C VAL A 248 -15.84 -22.35 9.15
N TYR A 249 -15.19 -23.32 9.80
CA TYR A 249 -15.70 -23.95 11.02
C TYR A 249 -15.81 -22.97 12.19
N LEU A 250 -14.78 -22.14 12.39
CA LEU A 250 -14.76 -21.13 13.45
C LEU A 250 -15.82 -20.05 13.19
N ALA A 251 -15.97 -19.59 11.94
CA ALA A 251 -16.99 -18.61 11.56
C ALA A 251 -18.41 -19.14 11.79
N ARG A 252 -18.67 -20.41 11.44
CA ARG A 252 -19.92 -21.09 11.76
C ARG A 252 -20.20 -21.04 13.26
N ASN A 253 -19.23 -21.43 14.09
CA ASN A 253 -19.40 -21.43 15.54
C ASN A 253 -19.56 -20.01 16.12
N ALA A 254 -18.90 -19.01 15.53
CA ALA A 254 -19.05 -17.61 15.92
C ALA A 254 -20.48 -17.09 15.70
N VAL A 255 -21.11 -17.45 14.56
CA VAL A 255 -22.52 -17.15 14.29
C VAL A 255 -23.43 -17.81 15.33
N LEU A 256 -23.27 -19.11 15.57
CA LEU A 256 -24.09 -19.86 16.51
C LEU A 256 -23.98 -19.32 17.94
N ARG A 257 -22.76 -18.97 18.39
CA ARG A 257 -22.54 -18.39 19.73
C ARG A 257 -23.12 -16.99 19.87
N SER A 258 -22.90 -16.11 18.88
CA SER A 258 -23.39 -14.73 18.91
C SER A 258 -24.91 -14.69 19.06
N ARG A 259 -25.61 -15.60 18.38
CA ARG A 259 -27.06 -15.71 18.46
C ARG A 259 -27.57 -15.91 19.88
N GLU A 260 -27.02 -16.87 20.60
CA GLU A 260 -27.44 -17.17 21.98
C GLU A 260 -27.27 -15.95 22.90
N LEU A 261 -26.18 -15.20 22.74
CA LEU A 261 -25.91 -14.00 23.53
C LEU A 261 -26.92 -12.86 23.27
N TYR A 262 -27.35 -12.70 22.02
CA TYR A 262 -28.39 -11.73 21.66
C TYR A 262 -29.80 -12.16 22.11
N ALA A 263 -30.06 -13.47 22.12
CA ALA A 263 -31.31 -14.03 22.67
C ALA A 263 -31.39 -13.81 24.18
N ASP A 264 -30.31 -14.11 24.91
CA ASP A 264 -30.19 -13.85 26.36
C ASP A 264 -30.48 -12.38 26.71
N ALA A 265 -29.81 -11.45 26.02
CA ALA A 265 -29.97 -10.02 26.28
C ALA A 265 -31.40 -9.53 25.98
N ARG A 266 -32.05 -10.08 24.95
CA ARG A 266 -33.43 -9.72 24.61
C ARG A 266 -34.43 -10.32 25.61
N ALA A 267 -34.27 -11.58 25.97
CA ALA A 267 -35.12 -12.22 26.97
C ALA A 267 -34.97 -11.51 28.33
N ALA A 268 -33.75 -11.13 28.72
CA ALA A 268 -33.51 -10.31 29.92
C ALA A 268 -34.22 -8.96 29.86
N LYS A 269 -34.21 -8.28 28.70
CA LYS A 269 -34.96 -7.03 28.48
C LYS A 269 -36.48 -7.23 28.60
N ALA A 270 -36.98 -8.41 28.26
CA ALA A 270 -38.36 -8.83 28.50
C ALA A 270 -38.58 -9.37 29.93
N GLY A 271 -37.70 -9.08 30.89
CA GLY A 271 -37.88 -9.47 32.30
C GLY A 271 -37.54 -10.93 32.63
N ALA A 272 -36.88 -11.68 31.76
CA ALA A 272 -36.48 -13.07 32.02
C ALA A 272 -35.16 -13.23 32.79
N GLY A 273 -34.53 -12.13 33.22
CA GLY A 273 -33.14 -12.12 33.68
C GLY A 273 -32.86 -13.06 34.86
N GLU A 274 -33.71 -13.09 35.88
CA GLU A 274 -33.52 -13.95 37.05
C GLU A 274 -33.70 -15.44 36.74
N GLY A 275 -34.76 -15.79 36.00
CA GLY A 275 -34.99 -17.16 35.56
C GLY A 275 -33.87 -17.69 34.67
N LEU A 276 -33.31 -16.85 33.80
CA LEU A 276 -32.13 -17.20 33.01
C LEU A 276 -30.90 -17.44 33.88
N ARG A 277 -30.64 -16.60 34.89
CA ARG A 277 -29.52 -16.81 35.83
C ARG A 277 -29.67 -18.12 36.59
N ALA A 278 -30.89 -18.44 37.07
CA ALA A 278 -31.18 -19.70 37.75
C ALA A 278 -30.97 -20.91 36.83
N ALA A 279 -31.40 -20.82 35.56
CA ALA A 279 -31.18 -21.88 34.57
C ALA A 279 -29.69 -22.06 34.24
N LEU A 280 -28.95 -20.96 34.06
CA LEU A 280 -27.52 -20.98 33.73
C LEU A 280 -26.62 -21.44 34.87
N ALA A 281 -26.97 -21.14 36.12
CA ALA A 281 -26.21 -21.55 37.30
C ALA A 281 -26.10 -23.09 37.42
N ARG A 282 -27.03 -23.83 36.82
CA ARG A 282 -27.03 -25.30 36.79
C ARG A 282 -26.16 -25.89 35.66
N MET A 283 -25.67 -25.07 34.73
CA MET A 283 -24.85 -25.52 33.60
C MET A 283 -23.37 -25.61 33.99
N LYS A 284 -22.73 -26.74 33.70
CA LYS A 284 -21.29 -26.90 33.89
C LYS A 284 -20.51 -26.18 32.78
N PRO A 285 -19.46 -25.42 33.10
CA PRO A 285 -18.61 -24.79 32.09
C PRO A 285 -17.81 -25.84 31.31
N ALA A 286 -17.55 -25.57 30.03
CA ALA A 286 -16.65 -26.37 29.22
C ALA A 286 -15.19 -26.12 29.64
N ILE A 287 -14.39 -27.18 29.79
CA ILE A 287 -13.00 -27.11 30.28
C ILE A 287 -12.00 -27.02 29.12
N GLY A 288 -11.00 -26.15 29.25
CA GLY A 288 -9.83 -26.08 28.35
C GLY A 288 -10.13 -25.60 26.91
N TRP A 289 -9.40 -26.16 25.93
CA TRP A 289 -9.53 -25.82 24.50
C TRP A 289 -10.91 -26.16 23.91
N ARG A 290 -11.62 -27.16 24.48
CA ARG A 290 -12.98 -27.54 24.07
C ARG A 290 -13.98 -26.40 24.24
N ARG A 291 -13.75 -25.47 25.17
CA ARG A 291 -14.53 -24.24 25.33
C ARG A 291 -14.55 -23.38 24.05
N ARG A 292 -13.47 -23.40 23.26
CA ARG A 292 -13.36 -22.60 22.02
C ARG A 292 -14.04 -23.26 20.81
N LEU A 293 -14.26 -24.57 20.85
CA LEU A 293 -14.91 -25.33 19.76
C LEU A 293 -16.41 -25.53 19.99
N GLY A 294 -16.92 -25.20 21.16
CA GLY A 294 -18.34 -25.26 21.46
C GLY A 294 -19.18 -24.28 20.65
N VAL A 295 -20.36 -24.73 20.23
CA VAL A 295 -21.39 -23.91 19.56
C VAL A 295 -22.18 -23.04 20.55
N HIS A 296 -22.14 -23.38 21.83
CA HIS A 296 -22.75 -22.59 22.90
C HIS A 296 -21.71 -21.70 23.60
N PRO A 297 -22.06 -20.46 23.95
CA PRO A 297 -21.21 -19.62 24.77
C PRO A 297 -21.01 -20.23 26.16
N ASP A 298 -19.88 -19.89 26.78
CA ASP A 298 -19.61 -20.21 28.18
C ASP A 298 -20.69 -19.63 29.12
N PRO A 299 -21.22 -20.39 30.09
CA PRO A 299 -22.23 -19.90 31.03
C PRO A 299 -21.85 -18.58 31.72
N GLN A 300 -20.57 -18.39 32.07
CA GLN A 300 -20.10 -17.13 32.68
C GLN A 300 -20.21 -15.94 31.71
N ALA A 301 -19.96 -16.14 30.42
CA ALA A 301 -20.14 -15.10 29.41
C ALA A 301 -21.61 -14.71 29.25
N ARG A 302 -22.53 -15.69 29.30
CA ARG A 302 -23.99 -15.46 29.28
C ARG A 302 -24.42 -14.68 30.51
N LEU A 303 -23.99 -15.10 31.71
CA LEU A 303 -24.26 -14.39 32.97
C LEU A 303 -23.73 -12.95 32.97
N GLY A 304 -22.55 -12.71 32.39
CA GLY A 304 -21.98 -11.36 32.23
C GLY A 304 -22.87 -10.44 31.39
N ILE A 305 -23.42 -10.94 30.29
CA ILE A 305 -24.31 -10.16 29.40
C ILE A 305 -25.66 -9.86 30.07
N LEU A 306 -26.16 -10.78 30.91
CA LEU A 306 -27.36 -10.53 31.72
C LEU A 306 -27.16 -9.43 32.78
N ARG A 307 -25.91 -9.12 33.15
CA ARG A 307 -25.56 -8.03 34.08
C ARG A 307 -25.27 -6.73 33.33
N GLU A 308 -24.49 -6.81 32.26
CA GLU A 308 -24.07 -5.66 31.46
C GLU A 308 -24.29 -5.93 29.96
N PRO A 309 -25.48 -5.60 29.41
CA PRO A 309 -25.81 -5.85 27.99
C PRO A 309 -24.89 -5.12 26.99
N LEU A 310 -24.27 -4.01 27.41
CA LEU A 310 -23.32 -3.25 26.57
C LEU A 310 -22.06 -4.04 26.23
N LEU A 311 -21.77 -5.15 26.94
CA LEU A 311 -20.69 -6.08 26.59
C LEU A 311 -20.84 -6.68 25.17
N LEU A 312 -22.06 -6.70 24.61
CA LEU A 312 -22.30 -7.12 23.22
C LEU A 312 -21.74 -6.14 22.18
N LEU A 313 -21.59 -4.87 22.55
CA LEU A 313 -21.10 -3.83 21.65
C LEU A 313 -19.57 -3.73 21.67
N ARG A 314 -18.92 -4.21 22.74
CA ARG A 314 -17.46 -4.13 22.91
C ARG A 314 -16.73 -4.90 21.80
N PRO A 315 -15.82 -4.25 21.05
CA PRO A 315 -15.00 -4.93 20.04
C PRO A 315 -14.11 -5.99 20.69
N ARG A 316 -14.03 -7.18 20.08
CA ARG A 316 -13.14 -8.26 20.55
C ARG A 316 -12.09 -8.54 19.47
N PRO A 317 -10.78 -8.50 19.78
CA PRO A 317 -9.72 -8.74 18.80
C PRO A 317 -9.91 -10.04 18.00
N ALA A 318 -10.28 -11.15 18.65
CA ALA A 318 -10.51 -12.43 17.97
C ALA A 318 -11.58 -12.35 16.87
N GLU A 319 -12.63 -11.55 17.07
CA GLU A 319 -13.70 -11.36 16.08
C GLU A 319 -13.19 -10.56 14.88
N LEU A 320 -12.27 -9.63 15.11
CA LEU A 320 -11.68 -8.82 14.06
C LEU A 320 -10.59 -9.57 13.28
N VAL A 321 -9.84 -10.48 13.93
CA VAL A 321 -8.96 -11.42 13.20
C VAL A 321 -9.78 -12.25 12.21
N GLU A 322 -10.86 -12.88 12.69
CA GLU A 322 -11.76 -13.68 11.85
C GLU A 322 -12.36 -12.83 10.70
N THR A 323 -12.80 -11.62 11.02
CA THR A 323 -13.35 -10.68 10.02
C THR A 323 -12.29 -10.31 8.96
N GLY A 324 -11.04 -10.07 9.37
CA GLY A 324 -9.94 -9.76 8.45
C GLY A 324 -9.63 -10.92 7.53
N ILE A 325 -9.52 -12.14 8.08
CA ILE A 325 -9.25 -13.36 7.30
C ILE A 325 -10.33 -13.56 6.24
N THR A 326 -11.60 -13.53 6.67
CA THR A 326 -12.75 -13.77 5.79
C THR A 326 -12.93 -12.67 4.75
N THR A 327 -12.63 -11.42 5.11
CA THR A 327 -12.65 -10.28 4.18
C THR A 327 -11.63 -10.50 3.07
N MET A 328 -10.37 -10.81 3.39
CA MET A 328 -9.33 -10.95 2.37
C MET A 328 -9.58 -12.18 1.47
N ILE A 329 -10.06 -13.29 2.03
CA ILE A 329 -10.50 -14.47 1.26
C ILE A 329 -11.58 -14.09 0.23
N ALA A 330 -12.57 -13.29 0.64
CA ALA A 330 -13.62 -12.81 -0.26
C ALA A 330 -13.11 -11.81 -1.29
N VAL A 331 -12.20 -10.90 -0.92
CA VAL A 331 -11.57 -9.95 -1.86
C VAL A 331 -10.78 -10.69 -2.94
N GLY A 332 -10.02 -11.72 -2.57
CA GLY A 332 -9.32 -12.55 -3.56
C GLY A 332 -10.26 -13.27 -4.52
N ALA A 333 -11.39 -13.81 -4.02
CA ALA A 333 -12.40 -14.43 -4.86
C ALA A 333 -13.11 -13.42 -5.78
N LEU A 334 -13.44 -12.24 -5.26
CA LEU A 334 -14.01 -11.16 -6.06
C LEU A 334 -13.02 -10.73 -7.16
N ASN A 335 -11.74 -10.58 -6.83
CA ASN A 335 -10.71 -10.22 -7.80
C ASN A 335 -10.58 -11.27 -8.89
N PHE A 336 -10.59 -12.55 -8.53
CA PHE A 336 -10.57 -13.66 -9.49
C PHE A 336 -11.68 -13.53 -10.55
N PHE A 337 -12.92 -13.23 -10.14
CA PHE A 337 -14.02 -13.03 -11.09
C PHE A 337 -13.94 -11.70 -11.83
N ALA A 338 -13.64 -10.60 -11.14
CA ALA A 338 -13.54 -9.28 -11.74
C ALA A 338 -12.50 -9.25 -12.87
N TRP A 339 -11.40 -9.99 -12.71
CA TRP A 339 -10.34 -10.09 -13.71
C TRP A 339 -10.83 -10.66 -15.06
N THR A 340 -11.88 -11.49 -15.05
CA THR A 340 -12.44 -12.07 -16.29
C THR A 340 -13.17 -11.08 -17.19
N GLY A 341 -13.64 -9.96 -16.62
CA GLY A 341 -14.37 -8.92 -17.37
C GLY A 341 -13.67 -7.56 -17.41
N LEU A 342 -12.86 -7.24 -16.40
CA LEU A 342 -12.22 -5.92 -16.24
C LEU A 342 -10.70 -5.96 -16.47
N GLY A 343 -10.09 -7.14 -16.65
CA GLY A 343 -8.65 -7.26 -16.82
C GLY A 343 -7.85 -6.59 -15.70
N THR A 344 -6.92 -5.71 -16.05
CA THR A 344 -6.06 -4.99 -15.09
C THR A 344 -6.83 -4.01 -14.19
N LEU A 345 -8.01 -3.52 -14.60
CA LEU A 345 -8.87 -2.68 -13.77
C LEU A 345 -9.53 -3.45 -12.62
N ALA A 346 -9.57 -4.79 -12.67
CA ALA A 346 -10.18 -5.61 -11.63
C ALA A 346 -9.60 -5.32 -10.26
N SER A 347 -8.26 -5.33 -10.14
CA SER A 347 -7.55 -5.08 -8.87
C SER A 347 -7.91 -3.73 -8.27
N HIS A 348 -8.14 -2.72 -9.11
CA HIS A 348 -8.48 -1.36 -8.70
C HIS A 348 -9.88 -1.31 -8.09
N VAL A 349 -10.84 -1.92 -8.78
CA VAL A 349 -12.24 -1.99 -8.34
C VAL A 349 -12.34 -2.81 -7.06
N THR A 350 -11.70 -3.98 -7.01
CA THR A 350 -11.76 -4.86 -5.84
C THR A 350 -11.08 -4.24 -4.62
N ALA A 351 -9.93 -3.60 -4.78
CA ALA A 351 -9.25 -2.91 -3.69
C ALA A 351 -10.08 -1.74 -3.15
N SER A 352 -10.75 -0.99 -4.03
CA SER A 352 -11.62 0.13 -3.64
C SER A 352 -12.85 -0.36 -2.86
N LEU A 353 -13.49 -1.44 -3.32
CA LEU A 353 -14.62 -2.07 -2.63
C LEU A 353 -14.19 -2.65 -1.26
N ALA A 354 -13.03 -3.29 -1.21
CA ALA A 354 -12.44 -3.81 0.01
C ALA A 354 -12.17 -2.70 1.03
N ALA A 355 -11.55 -1.61 0.59
CA ALA A 355 -11.28 -0.45 1.43
C ALA A 355 -12.57 0.19 1.97
N LEU A 356 -13.61 0.32 1.15
CA LEU A 356 -14.91 0.81 1.61
C LEU A 356 -15.51 -0.09 2.70
N LEU A 357 -15.46 -1.42 2.51
CA LEU A 357 -15.95 -2.38 3.49
C LEU A 357 -15.16 -2.32 4.80
N ILE A 358 -13.83 -2.29 4.71
CA ILE A 358 -12.93 -2.21 5.86
C ILE A 358 -13.15 -0.90 6.62
N ALA A 359 -13.25 0.23 5.91
CA ALA A 359 -13.53 1.53 6.52
C ALA A 359 -14.88 1.52 7.25
N ALA A 360 -15.95 1.04 6.61
CA ALA A 360 -17.27 0.92 7.22
C ALA A 360 -17.26 0.04 8.49
N MET A 361 -16.52 -1.07 8.45
CA MET A 361 -16.34 -1.96 9.60
C MET A 361 -15.63 -1.26 10.76
N LEU A 362 -14.49 -0.61 10.48
CA LEU A 362 -13.71 0.12 11.49
C LEU A 362 -14.50 1.30 12.07
N THR A 363 -15.26 2.01 11.25
CA THR A 363 -16.17 3.05 11.71
C THR A 363 -17.27 2.46 12.61
N ALA A 364 -17.89 1.33 12.24
CA ALA A 364 -18.87 0.67 13.09
C ALA A 364 -18.27 0.21 14.44
N VAL A 365 -17.05 -0.35 14.43
CA VAL A 365 -16.30 -0.75 15.62
C VAL A 365 -16.05 0.45 16.54
N ALA A 366 -15.57 1.56 15.97
CA ALA A 366 -15.28 2.79 16.70
C ALA A 366 -16.55 3.38 17.36
N TRP A 367 -17.66 3.44 16.62
CA TRP A 367 -18.93 3.95 17.15
C TRP A 367 -19.51 3.04 18.24
N ARG A 368 -19.42 1.72 18.08
CA ARG A 368 -19.85 0.77 19.12
C ARG A 368 -19.00 0.88 20.39
N ALA A 369 -17.69 1.00 20.22
CA ALA A 369 -16.77 1.19 21.34
C ALA A 369 -17.04 2.49 22.08
N GLU A 370 -17.41 3.56 21.36
CA GLU A 370 -17.80 4.83 21.95
C GLU A 370 -19.08 4.68 22.79
N ILE A 371 -20.12 4.04 22.25
CA ILE A 371 -21.39 3.80 22.95
C ILE A 371 -21.22 2.93 24.20
N SER A 372 -20.31 1.95 24.14
CA SER A 372 -20.04 1.03 25.26
C SER A 372 -18.91 1.51 26.19
N SER A 373 -18.43 2.75 26.04
CA SER A 373 -17.30 3.30 26.80
C SER A 373 -16.03 2.43 26.76
N ALA A 374 -15.82 1.69 25.67
CA ALA A 374 -14.73 0.73 25.46
C ALA A 374 -13.70 1.22 24.43
N ARG A 375 -13.45 2.53 24.38
CA ARG A 375 -12.54 3.17 23.40
C ARG A 375 -11.16 2.53 23.30
N ALA A 376 -10.60 2.10 24.43
CA ALA A 376 -9.29 1.45 24.49
C ALA A 376 -9.24 0.11 23.72
N ALA A 377 -10.38 -0.50 23.41
CA ALA A 377 -10.46 -1.75 22.65
C ALA A 377 -10.40 -1.55 21.12
N VAL A 378 -10.55 -0.31 20.61
CA VAL A 378 -10.54 -0.03 19.17
C VAL A 378 -9.20 -0.36 18.53
N MET A 379 -8.09 0.06 19.17
CA MET A 379 -6.76 -0.15 18.61
C MET A 379 -6.37 -1.64 18.55
N PRO A 380 -6.50 -2.44 19.63
CA PRO A 380 -6.30 -3.89 19.55
C PRO A 380 -7.20 -4.57 18.51
N ALA A 381 -8.44 -4.11 18.35
CA ALA A 381 -9.36 -4.62 17.34
C ALA A 381 -8.91 -4.30 15.90
N ALA A 382 -8.36 -3.11 15.66
CA ALA A 382 -7.81 -2.70 14.37
C ALA A 382 -6.54 -3.49 14.01
N LEU A 383 -5.62 -3.65 14.97
CA LEU A 383 -4.42 -4.48 14.79
C LEU A 383 -4.79 -5.94 14.49
N ALA A 384 -5.78 -6.47 15.20
CA ALA A 384 -6.31 -7.80 14.93
C ALA A 384 -6.95 -7.92 13.54
N LEU A 385 -7.68 -6.90 13.08
CA LEU A 385 -8.22 -6.85 11.71
C LEU A 385 -7.08 -6.88 10.68
N GLY A 386 -6.07 -6.03 10.84
CA GLY A 386 -4.90 -5.98 9.96
C GLY A 386 -4.13 -7.30 9.90
N GLY A 387 -3.87 -7.91 11.06
CA GLY A 387 -3.27 -9.25 11.13
C GLY A 387 -4.14 -10.32 10.47
N GLY A 388 -5.46 -10.24 10.65
CA GLY A 388 -6.41 -11.10 9.96
C GLY A 388 -6.37 -10.93 8.44
N LEU A 389 -6.28 -9.70 7.92
CA LEU A 389 -6.15 -9.43 6.48
C LEU A 389 -4.87 -10.07 5.91
N LEU A 390 -3.73 -9.94 6.61
CA LEU A 390 -2.46 -10.56 6.20
C LEU A 390 -2.53 -12.09 6.19
N ILE A 391 -3.15 -12.70 7.20
CA ILE A 391 -3.36 -14.15 7.24
C ILE A 391 -4.31 -14.58 6.11
N GLY A 392 -5.41 -13.84 5.92
CA GLY A 392 -6.38 -14.12 4.87
C GLY A 392 -5.77 -14.02 3.47
N ASP A 393 -4.84 -13.09 3.26
CA ASP A 393 -4.11 -12.89 2.00
C ASP A 393 -3.37 -14.17 1.54
N GLN A 394 -2.80 -14.91 2.50
CA GLN A 394 -2.17 -16.22 2.25
C GLN A 394 -3.14 -17.33 1.88
N LEU A 395 -4.39 -17.18 2.27
CA LEU A 395 -5.41 -18.18 2.00
C LEU A 395 -6.14 -17.89 0.68
N THR A 396 -5.93 -16.74 0.03
CA THR A 396 -6.66 -16.32 -1.19
C THR A 396 -6.14 -16.94 -2.49
N ILE A 397 -7.04 -17.38 -3.38
CA ILE A 397 -6.71 -18.07 -4.64
C ILE A 397 -5.67 -17.33 -5.50
N SER A 398 -5.60 -16.01 -5.39
CA SER A 398 -4.71 -15.15 -6.17
C SER A 398 -3.24 -15.27 -5.78
N ASN A 399 -2.94 -15.89 -4.64
CA ASN A 399 -1.60 -15.90 -4.08
C ASN A 399 -1.10 -17.34 -3.93
N SER A 400 0.16 -17.59 -4.30
CA SER A 400 0.88 -18.81 -3.89
C SER A 400 1.83 -18.46 -2.75
N THR A 401 2.05 -19.38 -1.81
CA THR A 401 3.02 -19.17 -0.72
C THR A 401 4.42 -18.87 -1.28
N SER A 402 4.75 -19.48 -2.42
CA SER A 402 5.98 -19.25 -3.17
C SER A 402 6.02 -17.94 -3.97
N SER A 403 4.95 -17.16 -4.07
CA SER A 403 4.90 -15.91 -4.84
C SER A 403 4.51 -14.70 -3.98
N TRP A 404 4.40 -14.88 -2.67
CA TRP A 404 3.95 -13.80 -1.81
C TRP A 404 5.07 -12.80 -1.55
N GLY A 405 4.85 -11.55 -1.95
CA GLY A 405 5.85 -10.50 -1.78
C GLY A 405 6.14 -10.13 -0.32
N VAL A 406 5.26 -10.49 0.62
CA VAL A 406 5.38 -10.14 2.04
C VAL A 406 6.25 -11.12 2.82
N PHE A 407 6.51 -12.35 2.36
CA PHE A 407 7.47 -13.26 3.03
C PHE A 407 8.52 -13.80 2.05
N GLY A 408 8.47 -13.35 0.81
CA GLY A 408 9.37 -13.75 -0.27
C GLY A 408 8.92 -15.05 -0.93
N SER A 409 9.31 -15.19 -2.19
CA SER A 409 9.37 -16.47 -2.87
C SER A 409 10.65 -17.21 -2.45
N ALA A 410 10.61 -18.54 -2.32
CA ALA A 410 11.85 -19.31 -2.32
C ALA A 410 12.64 -18.93 -3.59
N PRO A 411 13.97 -18.73 -3.53
CA PRO A 411 14.76 -18.54 -4.73
C PRO A 411 14.47 -19.72 -5.65
N ALA A 412 14.03 -19.44 -6.87
CA ALA A 412 13.90 -20.48 -7.88
C ALA A 412 15.25 -21.22 -7.90
N ALA A 413 15.24 -22.49 -7.49
CA ALA A 413 16.43 -23.21 -7.04
C ALA A 413 17.48 -23.49 -8.14
N ASN A 414 17.37 -22.88 -9.32
CA ASN A 414 18.18 -23.20 -10.50
C ASN A 414 18.86 -22.01 -11.20
N GLN A 415 18.87 -20.80 -10.63
CA GLN A 415 19.71 -19.71 -11.16
C GLN A 415 20.82 -19.38 -10.17
N LEU A 416 21.95 -20.09 -10.33
CA LEU A 416 23.22 -19.67 -9.75
C LEU A 416 23.56 -18.28 -10.31
N PRO A 417 23.84 -17.28 -9.46
CA PRO A 417 24.37 -16.01 -9.93
C PRO A 417 25.75 -16.26 -10.54
N LEU A 418 25.89 -16.03 -11.85
CA LEU A 418 27.19 -16.01 -12.51
C LEU A 418 28.07 -14.94 -11.83
N PRO A 419 29.38 -15.19 -11.64
CA PRO A 419 30.32 -14.18 -11.16
C PRO A 419 30.26 -12.96 -12.09
N GLY A 420 29.92 -11.78 -11.56
CA GLY A 420 29.80 -10.53 -12.33
C GLY A 420 28.36 -10.09 -12.63
N SER A 421 27.34 -10.93 -12.37
CA SER A 421 25.97 -10.43 -12.25
C SER A 421 25.85 -9.66 -10.93
N VAL A 422 25.29 -8.44 -10.96
CA VAL A 422 24.87 -7.75 -9.73
C VAL A 422 23.90 -8.70 -9.05
N ALA A 423 24.33 -9.38 -8.00
CA ALA A 423 23.46 -10.18 -7.18
C ALA A 423 22.39 -9.21 -6.67
N ILE A 424 21.20 -9.26 -7.28
CA ILE A 424 20.03 -8.54 -6.83
C ILE A 424 19.68 -9.19 -5.49
N GLY A 425 20.30 -8.66 -4.43
CA GLY A 425 20.57 -9.33 -3.16
C GLY A 425 19.38 -10.11 -2.62
N ALA A 426 19.68 -11.25 -1.98
CA ALA A 426 18.70 -12.12 -1.35
C ALA A 426 17.68 -11.32 -0.52
N PHE A 427 16.41 -11.67 -0.66
CA PHE A 427 15.27 -11.02 -0.01
C PHE A 427 15.48 -10.89 1.50
N SER A 428 15.17 -9.72 2.08
CA SER A 428 15.33 -9.49 3.51
C SER A 428 13.99 -9.69 4.24
N LEU A 429 13.98 -10.51 5.29
CA LEU A 429 12.86 -10.64 6.24
C LEU A 429 12.42 -9.26 6.81
N THR A 430 13.28 -8.25 6.71
CA THR A 430 12.98 -6.87 7.12
C THR A 430 11.97 -6.18 6.21
N SER A 431 12.01 -6.39 4.89
CA SER A 431 11.08 -5.76 3.93
C SER A 431 9.65 -6.31 4.07
N ALA A 432 9.56 -7.63 4.22
CA ALA A 432 8.40 -8.41 4.63
C ALA A 432 7.70 -7.83 5.87
N LEU A 433 8.49 -7.61 6.93
CA LEU A 433 8.00 -7.02 8.17
C LEU A 433 7.54 -5.58 7.96
N VAL A 434 8.30 -4.77 7.21
CA VAL A 434 7.92 -3.38 6.89
C VAL A 434 6.58 -3.35 6.16
N ALA A 435 6.40 -4.18 5.15
CA ALA A 435 5.16 -4.29 4.37
C ALA A 435 3.94 -4.60 5.24
N ALA A 436 4.04 -5.64 6.06
CA ALA A 436 3.01 -6.02 7.02
C ALA A 436 2.72 -4.89 8.04
N VAL A 437 3.79 -4.25 8.56
CA VAL A 437 3.68 -3.14 9.51
C VAL A 437 2.97 -1.95 8.88
N VAL A 438 3.32 -1.54 7.66
CA VAL A 438 2.69 -0.38 7.03
C VAL A 438 1.21 -0.64 6.73
N LEU A 439 0.82 -1.84 6.27
CA LEU A 439 -0.59 -2.19 6.12
C LEU A 439 -1.33 -2.11 7.46
N VAL A 440 -0.80 -2.73 8.51
CA VAL A 440 -1.41 -2.74 9.84
C VAL A 440 -1.49 -1.32 10.42
N LEU A 441 -0.50 -0.47 10.19
CA LEU A 441 -0.50 0.93 10.59
C LEU A 441 -1.55 1.74 9.84
N ALA A 442 -1.76 1.51 8.55
CA ALA A 442 -2.84 2.16 7.80
C ALA A 442 -4.22 1.79 8.35
N ILE A 443 -4.44 0.52 8.70
CA ILE A 443 -5.66 0.02 9.35
C ILE A 443 -5.84 0.65 10.75
N ALA A 444 -4.76 0.72 11.53
CA ALA A 444 -4.75 1.35 12.86
C ALA A 444 -5.06 2.85 12.78
N TRP A 445 -4.47 3.56 11.80
CA TRP A 445 -4.72 4.97 11.55
C TRP A 445 -6.18 5.23 11.20
N GLN A 446 -6.73 4.43 10.28
CA GLN A 446 -8.13 4.49 9.89
C GLN A 446 -9.08 4.28 11.08
N ALA A 447 -8.77 3.32 11.96
CA ALA A 447 -9.54 3.07 13.17
C ALA A 447 -9.46 4.25 14.16
N ALA A 448 -8.29 4.87 14.28
CA ALA A 448 -8.07 6.00 15.17
C ALA A 448 -8.83 7.25 14.69
N ILE A 449 -8.85 7.52 13.38
CA ILE A 449 -9.69 8.57 12.77
C ILE A 449 -11.17 8.29 13.00
N SER A 450 -11.60 7.05 12.75
CA SER A 450 -12.99 6.64 12.99
C SER A 450 -13.40 6.84 14.45
N SER A 451 -12.49 6.55 15.40
CA SER A 451 -12.71 6.79 16.84
C SER A 451 -12.77 8.27 17.18
N ALA A 452 -11.90 9.11 16.60
CA ALA A 452 -11.96 10.56 16.78
C ALA A 452 -13.28 11.14 16.24
N GLY A 453 -13.73 10.63 15.09
CA GLY A 453 -15.02 10.98 14.50
C GLY A 453 -16.19 10.59 15.40
N ALA A 454 -16.22 9.35 15.90
CA ALA A 454 -17.26 8.90 16.83
C ALA A 454 -17.37 9.80 18.06
N GLN A 455 -16.23 10.17 18.67
CA GLN A 455 -16.19 11.07 19.83
C GLN A 455 -16.69 12.49 19.52
N ALA A 456 -16.40 12.99 18.32
CA ALA A 456 -16.76 14.35 17.93
C ALA A 456 -18.25 14.46 17.56
N TRP A 457 -18.77 13.49 16.81
CA TRP A 457 -20.11 13.51 16.23
C TRP A 457 -21.18 12.97 17.19
N LEU A 458 -20.92 11.89 17.93
CA LEU A 458 -21.96 11.19 18.71
C LEU A 458 -22.68 12.08 19.75
N PRO A 459 -22.00 12.98 20.52
CA PRO A 459 -22.66 13.85 21.48
C PRO A 459 -23.61 14.89 20.85
N ARG A 460 -23.48 15.16 19.54
CA ARG A 460 -24.19 16.25 18.84
C ARG A 460 -25.39 15.75 18.04
N LEU A 461 -25.49 14.45 17.80
CA LEU A 461 -26.46 13.88 16.86
C LEU A 461 -27.72 13.37 17.57
N ARG A 462 -28.88 13.59 16.94
CA ARG A 462 -30.15 12.93 17.28
C ARG A 462 -30.24 11.58 16.56
N SER A 463 -31.02 10.62 17.09
CA SER A 463 -31.09 9.21 16.64
C SER A 463 -31.10 8.98 15.11
N PRO A 464 -31.93 9.65 14.28
CA PRO A 464 -31.92 9.43 12.83
C PRO A 464 -30.65 9.97 12.14
N SER A 465 -30.06 11.06 12.67
CA SER A 465 -28.83 11.66 12.13
C SER A 465 -27.55 10.86 12.44
N THR A 466 -27.60 9.92 13.39
CA THR A 466 -26.51 9.02 13.75
C THR A 466 -26.09 8.11 12.59
N ARG A 467 -27.06 7.58 11.81
CA ARG A 467 -26.77 6.71 10.67
C ARG A 467 -26.13 7.45 9.50
N ALA A 468 -26.65 8.65 9.19
CA ALA A 468 -26.11 9.50 8.14
C ALA A 468 -24.66 9.90 8.47
N ALA A 469 -24.39 10.37 9.68
CA ALA A 469 -23.02 10.71 10.10
C ALA A 469 -22.08 9.50 10.10
N TRP A 470 -22.54 8.32 10.50
CA TRP A 470 -21.76 7.09 10.38
C TRP A 470 -21.42 6.77 8.92
N LEU A 471 -22.41 6.83 8.01
CA LEU A 471 -22.20 6.60 6.57
C LEU A 471 -21.24 7.63 5.96
N THR A 472 -21.40 8.91 6.31
CA THR A 472 -20.48 9.98 5.88
C THR A 472 -19.07 9.71 6.38
N GLY A 473 -18.91 9.36 7.67
CA GLY A 473 -17.61 9.00 8.23
C GLY A 473 -16.97 7.81 7.53
N ALA A 474 -17.72 6.74 7.30
CA ALA A 474 -17.24 5.57 6.58
C ALA A 474 -16.80 5.92 5.14
N THR A 475 -17.59 6.73 4.44
CA THR A 475 -17.33 7.12 3.04
C THR A 475 -16.11 8.03 2.93
N VAL A 476 -16.04 9.10 3.74
CA VAL A 476 -14.94 10.07 3.72
C VAL A 476 -13.62 9.39 4.05
N THR A 477 -13.63 8.47 5.01
CA THR A 477 -12.42 7.78 5.46
C THR A 477 -12.09 6.54 4.62
N ALA A 478 -13.01 6.06 3.78
CA ALA A 478 -12.72 5.01 2.80
C ALA A 478 -11.78 5.47 1.69
N ILE A 479 -11.81 6.75 1.30
CA ILE A 479 -10.97 7.32 0.22
C ILE A 479 -9.48 7.14 0.52
N PRO A 480 -8.93 7.58 1.68
CA PRO A 480 -7.53 7.34 2.01
C PRO A 480 -7.16 5.88 2.14
N LEU A 481 -8.06 5.07 2.72
CA LEU A 481 -7.82 3.65 2.78
C LEU A 481 -7.79 3.00 1.40
N ALA A 482 -8.64 3.43 0.46
CA ALA A 482 -8.69 2.90 -0.90
C ALA A 482 -7.42 3.20 -1.69
N ALA A 483 -6.91 4.42 -1.59
CA ALA A 483 -5.65 4.80 -2.24
C ALA A 483 -4.49 3.92 -1.73
N TRP A 484 -4.38 3.73 -0.41
CA TRP A 484 -3.35 2.89 0.18
C TRP A 484 -3.54 1.39 -0.12
N PHE A 485 -4.76 0.88 0.11
CA PHE A 485 -5.08 -0.53 -0.05
C PHE A 485 -4.96 -0.98 -1.50
N ARG A 486 -5.23 -0.09 -2.48
CA ARG A 486 -4.94 -0.36 -3.90
C ARG A 486 -3.46 -0.60 -4.14
N ILE A 487 -2.59 0.28 -3.66
CA ILE A 487 -1.14 0.11 -3.87
C ILE A 487 -0.67 -1.19 -3.22
N TRP A 488 -1.12 -1.47 -2.00
CA TRP A 488 -0.87 -2.75 -1.35
C TRP A 488 -1.33 -3.93 -2.23
N PHE A 489 -2.58 -3.87 -2.70
CA PHE A 489 -3.20 -4.95 -3.46
C PHE A 489 -2.54 -5.15 -4.84
N ASP A 490 -2.04 -4.10 -5.47
CA ASP A 490 -1.32 -4.21 -6.74
C ASP A 490 0.13 -4.71 -6.53
N SER A 491 0.73 -4.45 -5.36
CA SER A 491 2.13 -4.81 -5.10
C SER A 491 2.32 -6.13 -4.33
N HIS A 492 1.34 -6.63 -3.56
CA HIS A 492 1.54 -7.80 -2.67
C HIS A 492 1.86 -9.13 -3.37
N THR A 493 1.51 -9.25 -4.64
CA THR A 493 1.85 -10.40 -5.50
C THR A 493 3.15 -10.21 -6.28
N VAL A 494 3.85 -9.08 -6.06
CA VAL A 494 5.05 -8.67 -6.80
C VAL A 494 6.25 -8.60 -5.84
N PRO A 495 7.01 -9.70 -5.66
CA PRO A 495 8.03 -9.79 -4.62
C PRO A 495 9.15 -8.74 -4.69
N PHE A 496 9.49 -8.21 -5.87
CA PHE A 496 10.50 -7.16 -5.99
C PHE A 496 10.01 -5.78 -5.55
N LEU A 497 8.69 -5.53 -5.55
CA LEU A 497 8.12 -4.27 -5.06
C LEU A 497 7.95 -4.26 -3.54
N ILE A 498 7.58 -5.40 -2.95
CA ILE A 498 7.33 -5.47 -1.49
C ILE A 498 8.50 -6.06 -0.72
N GLY A 499 9.14 -7.11 -1.25
CA GLY A 499 10.19 -7.87 -0.57
C GLY A 499 11.57 -7.23 -0.63
N ARG A 500 11.66 -5.94 -0.97
CA ARG A 500 12.93 -5.19 -1.06
C ARG A 500 12.75 -3.77 -0.56
N THR A 501 13.64 -3.37 0.32
CA THR A 501 13.94 -1.96 0.57
C THR A 501 15.14 -1.58 -0.27
N TYR A 502 15.06 -0.44 -0.95
CA TYR A 502 16.14 0.06 -1.78
C TYR A 502 16.85 1.17 -1.02
N HIS A 503 18.17 1.22 -1.15
CA HIS A 503 18.97 2.36 -0.74
C HIS A 503 19.54 2.98 -1.98
N VAL A 504 19.79 4.29 -1.93
CA VAL A 504 20.56 4.96 -2.97
C VAL A 504 21.98 4.43 -2.86
N VAL A 505 22.41 3.62 -3.83
CA VAL A 505 23.77 3.08 -3.92
C VAL A 505 24.57 4.01 -4.83
N ALA A 506 25.74 4.41 -4.38
CA ALA A 506 26.72 5.14 -5.17
C ALA A 506 27.15 4.36 -6.41
N GLY A 507 27.55 5.04 -7.47
CA GLY A 507 28.21 4.39 -8.60
C GLY A 507 29.51 3.69 -8.17
N PRO A 508 30.01 2.69 -8.92
CA PRO A 508 31.33 2.11 -8.67
C PRO A 508 32.40 3.23 -8.64
N GLY A 509 33.13 3.36 -7.53
CA GLY A 509 34.18 4.39 -7.36
C GLY A 509 33.78 5.60 -6.53
N GLU A 510 32.50 5.78 -6.21
CA GLU A 510 32.03 6.82 -5.31
C GLU A 510 31.92 6.28 -3.88
N GLN A 511 32.78 6.74 -2.97
CA GLN A 511 32.60 6.51 -1.54
C GLN A 511 31.50 7.43 -0.99
N ILE A 512 30.23 7.18 -1.34
CA ILE A 512 29.13 7.81 -0.61
C ILE A 512 29.05 7.12 0.75
N TRP A 513 29.29 7.89 1.81
CA TRP A 513 28.87 7.68 3.20
C TRP A 513 28.25 6.30 3.50
N THR A 514 29.07 5.25 3.54
CA THR A 514 28.60 3.89 3.83
C THR A 514 28.46 3.73 5.34
N GLY A 515 27.38 4.27 5.90
CA GLY A 515 27.08 4.23 7.33
C GLY A 515 25.65 3.77 7.63
N PRO A 516 25.38 3.28 8.85
CA PRO A 516 24.02 2.90 9.28
C PRO A 516 23.03 4.07 9.17
N LEU A 517 23.50 5.29 9.42
CA LEU A 517 22.69 6.50 9.32
C LEU A 517 22.28 6.79 7.88
N TRP A 518 23.21 6.73 6.91
CA TRP A 518 22.89 6.91 5.50
C TRP A 518 21.94 5.83 4.98
N SER A 519 22.13 4.58 5.43
CA SER A 519 21.23 3.49 5.10
C SER A 519 19.82 3.77 5.62
N ALA A 520 19.66 4.31 6.84
CA ALA A 520 18.37 4.70 7.38
C ALA A 520 17.72 5.88 6.63
N LEU A 521 18.52 6.89 6.25
CA LEU A 521 18.05 8.10 5.55
C LEU A 521 17.63 7.83 4.10
N SER A 522 18.36 6.95 3.41
CA SER A 522 18.13 6.60 1.99
C SER A 522 17.19 5.41 1.80
N LEU A 523 16.64 4.85 2.89
CA LEU A 523 15.73 3.71 2.85
C LEU A 523 14.45 4.07 2.10
N THR A 524 14.24 3.44 0.95
CA THR A 524 13.04 3.60 0.13
C THR A 524 12.25 2.31 0.11
N TYR A 525 10.94 2.46 0.33
CA TYR A 525 9.97 1.37 0.24
C TYR A 525 9.07 1.63 -0.98
N PRO A 526 9.10 0.79 -2.03
CA PRO A 526 8.45 1.10 -3.29
C PRO A 526 6.95 1.41 -3.18
N PRO A 527 6.13 0.69 -2.39
CA PRO A 527 4.73 1.02 -2.20
C PRO A 527 4.52 2.42 -1.61
N LEU A 528 5.40 2.86 -0.71
CA LEU A 528 5.34 4.23 -0.21
C LEU A 528 5.70 5.23 -1.30
N THR A 529 6.71 4.95 -2.13
CA THR A 529 7.05 5.82 -3.28
C THR A 529 5.94 5.90 -4.30
N LEU A 530 5.25 4.80 -4.60
CA LEU A 530 4.06 4.78 -5.47
C LEU A 530 2.93 5.61 -4.86
N PHE A 531 2.75 5.56 -3.54
CA PHE A 531 1.76 6.40 -2.87
C PHE A 531 2.14 7.88 -2.96
N MET A 532 3.42 8.21 -2.75
CA MET A 532 3.94 9.57 -2.91
C MET A 532 3.85 10.07 -4.35
N ALA A 533 3.84 9.17 -5.34
CA ALA A 533 3.66 9.52 -6.75
C ALA A 533 2.21 9.94 -7.09
N LEU A 534 1.21 9.56 -6.29
CA LEU A 534 -0.19 9.88 -6.56
C LEU A 534 -0.47 11.40 -6.42
N PRO A 535 -1.05 12.06 -7.46
CA PRO A 535 -1.44 13.48 -7.40
C PRO A 535 -2.35 13.83 -6.21
N LEU A 536 -3.21 12.90 -5.81
CA LEU A 536 -4.21 13.10 -4.76
C LEU A 536 -3.73 12.67 -3.37
N ALA A 537 -2.49 12.22 -3.19
CA ALA A 537 -2.02 11.71 -1.88
C ALA A 537 -2.18 12.73 -0.74
N ILE A 538 -1.82 14.00 -0.99
CA ILE A 538 -1.93 15.08 0.01
C ILE A 538 -3.41 15.42 0.32
N PRO A 539 -4.29 15.72 -0.66
CA PRO A 539 -5.73 15.90 -0.41
C PRO A 539 -6.37 14.75 0.37
N VAL A 540 -5.95 13.52 0.07
CA VAL A 540 -6.43 12.32 0.72
C VAL A 540 -6.05 12.26 2.21
N LEU A 541 -4.82 12.64 2.57
CA LEU A 541 -4.40 12.77 3.97
C LEU A 541 -5.18 13.87 4.70
N ILE A 542 -5.51 14.96 4.02
CA ILE A 542 -6.26 16.10 4.57
C ILE A 542 -7.69 15.69 4.96
N LEU A 543 -8.40 14.99 4.07
CA LEU A 543 -9.77 14.52 4.31
C LEU A 543 -9.88 13.67 5.59
N ALA A 544 -8.84 12.90 5.89
CA ALA A 544 -8.78 11.97 7.01
C ALA A 544 -8.90 12.67 8.38
N TRP A 545 -8.28 13.85 8.55
CA TRP A 545 -8.38 14.63 9.79
C TRP A 545 -9.40 15.77 9.75
N LEU A 546 -9.83 16.19 8.55
CA LEU A 546 -10.93 17.16 8.41
C LEU A 546 -12.26 16.62 8.96
N TYR A 547 -12.57 15.34 8.72
CA TYR A 547 -13.83 14.74 9.17
C TYR A 547 -14.11 14.87 10.69
N PRO A 548 -13.20 14.49 11.61
CA PRO A 548 -13.41 14.69 13.04
C PRO A 548 -13.34 16.17 13.46
N LEU A 549 -12.59 17.01 12.75
CA LEU A 549 -12.51 18.44 13.04
C LEU A 549 -13.79 19.19 12.64
N ALA A 550 -14.44 18.80 11.54
CA ALA A 550 -15.69 19.39 11.08
C ALA A 550 -16.85 19.28 12.10
N ALA A 551 -16.82 18.27 12.98
CA ALA A 551 -17.79 18.14 14.07
C ALA A 551 -17.50 19.04 15.28
N ARG A 552 -16.27 19.55 15.41
CA ARG A 552 -15.84 20.36 16.54
C ARG A 552 -15.81 21.83 16.13
N THR A 553 -16.49 22.69 16.89
CA THR A 553 -16.21 24.14 16.91
C THR A 553 -14.91 24.48 17.66
N ALA A 554 -14.07 23.47 17.92
CA ALA A 554 -12.86 23.63 18.72
C ALA A 554 -11.87 24.54 17.98
N THR A 555 -11.20 25.39 18.74
CA THR A 555 -10.16 26.26 18.21
C THR A 555 -9.05 25.40 17.61
N VAL A 556 -8.83 25.53 16.30
CA VAL A 556 -7.69 24.93 15.59
C VAL A 556 -6.38 25.67 15.92
N TRP A 557 -6.49 26.84 16.54
CA TRP A 557 -5.40 27.74 16.88
C TRP A 557 -4.28 27.14 17.72
N PRO A 558 -4.52 26.33 18.78
CA PRO A 558 -3.44 25.73 19.54
C PRO A 558 -2.59 24.78 18.67
N ALA A 559 -3.24 23.95 17.86
CA ALA A 559 -2.55 23.04 16.92
C ALA A 559 -1.75 23.83 15.88
N ALA A 560 -2.33 24.91 15.34
CA ALA A 560 -1.63 25.79 14.40
C ALA A 560 -0.39 26.44 15.03
N ARG A 561 -0.50 26.97 16.26
CA ARG A 561 0.63 27.55 16.99
C ARG A 561 1.74 26.54 17.24
N THR A 562 1.40 25.32 17.67
CA THR A 562 2.38 24.24 17.88
C THR A 562 3.09 23.87 16.58
N GLY A 563 2.36 23.73 15.47
CA GLY A 563 2.93 23.43 14.16
C GLY A 563 3.87 24.53 13.65
N LEU A 564 3.45 25.79 13.76
CA LEU A 564 4.26 26.95 13.37
C LEU A 564 5.50 27.12 14.25
N PHE A 565 5.40 26.89 15.56
CA PHE A 565 6.54 26.94 16.47
C PHE A 565 7.59 25.87 16.12
N ALA A 566 7.15 24.62 15.87
CA ALA A 566 8.05 23.55 15.44
C ALA A 566 8.76 23.89 14.12
N ALA A 567 8.04 24.47 13.16
CA ALA A 567 8.63 24.93 11.90
C ALA A 567 9.62 26.10 12.08
N ALA A 568 9.32 27.04 12.98
CA ALA A 568 10.23 28.14 13.31
C ALA A 568 11.53 27.62 13.94
N THR A 569 11.44 26.67 14.88
CA THR A 569 12.61 26.00 15.46
C THR A 569 13.42 25.25 14.40
N PHE A 570 12.76 24.49 13.53
CA PHE A 570 13.43 23.80 12.41
C PHE A 570 14.15 24.78 11.48
N THR A 571 13.50 25.90 11.13
CA THR A 571 14.08 26.93 10.26
C THR A 571 15.35 27.53 10.86
N ALA A 572 15.33 27.85 12.15
CA ALA A 572 16.51 28.35 12.85
C ALA A 572 17.67 27.34 12.85
N VAL A 573 17.37 26.06 13.11
CA VAL A 573 18.36 24.97 13.07
C VAL A 573 18.91 24.76 11.65
N LEU A 574 18.06 24.80 10.62
CA LEU A 574 18.46 24.65 9.23
C LEU A 574 19.43 25.76 8.79
N LEU A 575 19.10 27.03 9.12
CA LEU A 575 19.96 28.17 8.79
C LEU A 575 21.30 28.11 9.53
N ALA A 576 21.29 27.76 10.82
CA ALA A 576 22.51 27.55 11.61
C ALA A 576 23.37 26.42 11.03
N TYR A 577 22.74 25.31 10.61
CA TYR A 577 23.43 24.18 9.98
C TYR A 577 24.09 24.58 8.66
N ARG A 578 23.40 25.33 7.80
CA ARG A 578 23.97 25.86 6.55
C ARG A 578 25.14 26.81 6.80
N ALA A 579 25.02 27.71 7.77
CA ALA A 579 26.09 28.63 8.13
C ALA A 579 27.33 27.87 8.66
N ALA A 580 27.13 26.87 9.51
CA ALA A 580 28.22 26.03 9.99
C ALA A 580 28.92 25.26 8.86
N LEU A 581 28.16 24.69 7.93
CA LEU A 581 28.72 24.02 6.74
C LEU A 581 29.50 24.99 5.85
N HIS A 582 29.01 26.20 5.65
CA HIS A 582 29.72 27.24 4.90
C HIS A 582 31.05 27.59 5.57
N MET A 583 31.05 27.82 6.89
CA MET A 583 32.25 28.23 7.63
C MET A 583 33.30 27.12 7.78
N HIS A 584 32.86 25.86 7.93
CA HIS A 584 33.76 24.77 8.35
C HIS A 584 33.94 23.67 7.31
N ALA A 585 33.10 23.61 6.27
CA ALA A 585 33.06 22.49 5.34
C ALA A 585 32.68 22.90 3.89
N ALA A 586 33.03 24.12 3.46
CA ALA A 586 32.68 24.63 2.13
C ALA A 586 33.14 23.71 0.97
N GLY A 587 34.32 23.07 1.10
CA GLY A 587 34.83 22.13 0.10
C GLY A 587 34.02 20.83 0.00
N LEU A 588 33.46 20.35 1.11
CA LEU A 588 32.56 19.18 1.14
C LEU A 588 31.18 19.52 0.58
N ALA A 589 30.68 20.72 0.91
CA ALA A 589 29.39 21.22 0.46
C ALA A 589 29.28 21.31 -1.08
N ALA A 590 30.43 21.45 -1.76
CA ALA A 590 30.54 21.48 -3.21
C ALA A 590 30.52 20.09 -3.88
N THR A 591 30.55 18.98 -3.13
CA THR A 591 30.55 17.62 -3.71
C THR A 591 29.13 17.10 -3.98
N GLU A 592 28.94 16.38 -5.08
CA GLU A 592 27.63 15.82 -5.47
C GLU A 592 27.09 14.83 -4.42
N GLY A 593 27.94 13.93 -3.89
CA GLY A 593 27.55 12.98 -2.86
C GLY A 593 27.06 13.64 -1.56
N PHE A 594 27.63 14.79 -1.18
CA PHE A 594 27.17 15.55 -0.02
C PHE A 594 25.84 16.24 -0.26
N ALA A 595 25.58 16.75 -1.47
CA ALA A 595 24.29 17.39 -1.79
C ALA A 595 23.10 16.43 -1.65
N VAL A 596 23.28 15.16 -2.05
CA VAL A 596 22.27 14.11 -1.86
C VAL A 596 22.09 13.81 -0.36
N TYR A 597 23.18 13.62 0.39
CA TYR A 597 23.15 13.42 1.85
C TYR A 597 22.44 14.56 2.59
N TYR A 598 22.82 15.80 2.27
CA TYR A 598 22.24 17.01 2.83
C TYR A 598 20.72 17.04 2.58
N SER A 599 20.27 16.74 1.37
CA SER A 599 18.85 16.72 1.02
C SER A 599 18.06 15.71 1.87
N PHE A 600 18.53 14.46 1.99
CA PHE A 600 17.85 13.44 2.80
C PHE A 600 17.88 13.75 4.30
N SER A 601 18.98 14.29 4.83
CA SER A 601 19.07 14.66 6.25
C SER A 601 18.13 15.81 6.63
N VAL A 602 17.97 16.80 5.74
CA VAL A 602 17.05 17.91 5.93
C VAL A 602 15.59 17.46 5.83
N ILE A 603 15.25 16.55 4.90
CA ILE A 603 13.92 15.91 4.84
C ILE A 603 13.63 15.15 6.14
N ALA A 604 14.58 14.34 6.62
CA ALA A 604 14.41 13.59 7.86
C ALA A 604 14.20 14.50 9.08
N ALA A 605 14.96 15.60 9.18
CA ALA A 605 14.78 16.58 10.25
C ALA A 605 13.40 17.27 10.18
N ALA A 606 12.89 17.58 8.99
CA ALA A 606 11.54 18.12 8.82
C ALA A 606 10.45 17.11 9.24
N VAL A 607 10.61 15.83 8.88
CA VAL A 607 9.73 14.73 9.30
C VAL A 607 9.71 14.58 10.83
N VAL A 608 10.85 14.71 11.50
CA VAL A 608 10.92 14.69 12.97
C VAL A 608 10.22 15.91 13.58
N ALA A 609 10.41 17.11 13.03
CA ALA A 609 9.72 18.31 13.50
C ALA A 609 8.19 18.17 13.43
N MET A 610 7.67 17.61 12.33
CA MET A 610 6.25 17.29 12.19
C MET A 610 5.78 16.29 13.24
N ALA A 611 6.55 15.23 13.49
CA ALA A 611 6.19 14.22 14.48
C ALA A 611 6.12 14.82 15.90
N VAL A 612 7.10 15.64 16.28
CA VAL A 612 7.15 16.35 17.56
C VAL A 612 5.98 17.31 17.69
N ALA A 613 5.69 18.11 16.65
CA ALA A 613 4.55 19.02 16.64
C ALA A 613 3.23 18.27 16.91
N ALA A 614 3.06 17.12 16.28
CA ALA A 614 1.87 16.29 16.45
C ALA A 614 1.74 15.75 17.88
N ALA A 615 2.84 15.22 18.43
CA ALA A 615 2.91 14.66 19.78
C ALA A 615 2.69 15.70 20.89
N ALA A 616 2.96 16.98 20.61
CA ALA A 616 2.74 18.08 21.54
C ALA A 616 1.27 18.57 21.61
N THR A 617 0.37 18.04 20.79
CA THR A 617 -1.05 18.41 20.79
C THR A 617 -1.95 17.40 21.51
N THR A 618 -3.14 17.83 21.91
CA THR A 618 -4.14 16.99 22.61
C THR A 618 -5.13 16.34 21.63
N GLY A 619 -4.67 15.29 20.96
CA GLY A 619 -5.53 14.36 20.22
C GLY A 619 -5.22 14.27 18.73
N LEU A 620 -5.57 13.13 18.14
CA LEU A 620 -5.07 12.70 16.83
C LEU A 620 -5.31 13.71 15.70
N ALA A 621 -6.52 14.23 15.57
CA ALA A 621 -6.86 15.13 14.46
C ALA A 621 -6.15 16.48 14.57
N GLN A 622 -5.99 17.00 15.80
CA GLN A 622 -5.24 18.23 16.05
C GLN A 622 -3.73 18.01 15.84
N GLY A 623 -3.20 16.84 16.21
CA GLY A 623 -1.81 16.50 15.96
C GLY A 623 -1.48 16.35 14.49
N GLN A 624 -2.37 15.72 13.71
CA GLN A 624 -2.20 15.62 12.27
C GLN A 624 -2.29 17.00 11.58
N LEU A 625 -3.17 17.89 12.05
CA LEU A 625 -3.21 19.28 11.59
C LEU A 625 -1.90 20.03 11.92
N ALA A 626 -1.39 19.90 13.15
CA ALA A 626 -0.14 20.54 13.56
C ALA A 626 1.06 20.03 12.75
N ALA A 627 1.14 18.72 12.52
CA ALA A 627 2.14 18.10 11.65
C ALA A 627 2.04 18.63 10.22
N PHE A 628 0.82 18.71 9.66
CA PHE A 628 0.60 19.20 8.30
C PHE A 628 1.07 20.64 8.11
N LEU A 629 0.67 21.54 9.04
CA LEU A 629 1.10 22.94 9.01
C LEU A 629 2.61 23.09 9.21
N SER A 630 3.19 22.30 10.11
CA SER A 630 4.65 22.24 10.29
C SER A 630 5.35 21.79 9.01
N GLY A 631 4.85 20.74 8.33
CA GLY A 631 5.45 20.22 7.11
C GLY A 631 5.42 21.21 5.94
N ILE A 632 4.31 21.94 5.75
CA ILE A 632 4.23 23.02 4.76
C ILE A 632 5.28 24.10 5.06
N ALA A 633 5.35 24.56 6.30
CA ALA A 633 6.27 25.61 6.70
C ALA A 633 7.75 25.16 6.64
N CYS A 634 8.06 23.92 7.02
CA CYS A 634 9.40 23.34 6.85
C CYS A 634 9.77 23.23 5.36
N THR A 635 8.85 22.83 4.49
CA THR A 635 9.10 22.78 3.04
C THR A 635 9.42 24.18 2.51
N ALA A 636 8.63 25.19 2.91
CA ALA A 636 8.90 26.58 2.55
C ALA A 636 10.25 27.08 3.09
N ALA A 637 10.65 26.68 4.30
CA ALA A 637 11.95 27.02 4.88
C ALA A 637 13.12 26.39 4.11
N ILE A 638 12.98 25.14 3.65
CA ILE A 638 14.00 24.45 2.84
C ILE A 638 14.18 25.18 1.52
N LEU A 639 13.08 25.43 0.79
CA LEU A 639 13.10 26.16 -0.49
C LEU A 639 13.65 27.58 -0.31
N GLY A 640 13.18 28.29 0.72
CA GLY A 640 13.68 29.62 1.07
C GLY A 640 15.18 29.62 1.36
N SER A 641 15.69 28.63 2.10
CA SER A 641 17.12 28.51 2.40
C SER A 641 17.98 28.21 1.15
N GLN A 642 17.42 27.51 0.16
CA GLN A 642 18.10 27.23 -1.11
C GLN A 642 18.13 28.48 -2.00
N LEU A 643 16.99 29.17 -2.14
CA LEU A 643 16.87 30.41 -2.91
C LEU A 643 17.76 31.51 -2.32
N LEU A 644 17.74 31.68 -1.00
CA LEU A 644 18.60 32.65 -0.30
C LEU A 644 20.07 32.24 -0.31
N GLY A 645 20.37 30.93 -0.33
CA GLY A 645 21.72 30.40 -0.38
C GLY A 645 22.53 30.78 -1.62
N GLY A 646 21.87 31.18 -2.72
CA GLY A 646 22.55 31.75 -3.90
C GLY A 646 22.88 33.24 -3.79
N CYS A 647 22.26 33.95 -2.84
CA CYS A 647 22.35 35.42 -2.71
C CYS A 647 22.99 35.87 -1.39
N VAL A 648 22.95 35.04 -0.36
CA VAL A 648 23.49 35.32 0.97
C VAL A 648 24.72 34.43 1.20
N THR A 649 25.89 35.05 1.17
CA THR A 649 27.19 34.36 1.30
C THR A 649 27.27 33.51 2.55
N ALA A 650 26.79 34.01 3.70
CA ALA A 650 26.86 33.32 4.99
C ALA A 650 26.17 31.94 5.07
N ILE A 651 25.30 31.60 4.10
CA ILE A 651 24.58 30.30 4.04
C ILE A 651 24.73 29.60 2.69
N GLN A 652 25.71 30.02 1.90
CA GLN A 652 25.99 29.51 0.56
C GLN A 652 26.73 28.18 0.62
N LEU A 653 26.20 27.14 -0.01
CA LEU A 653 26.81 25.80 -0.02
C LEU A 653 27.58 25.49 -1.31
N GLY A 654 27.48 26.34 -2.34
CA GLY A 654 28.21 26.20 -3.60
C GLY A 654 28.21 27.49 -4.42
N SER A 655 29.14 27.62 -5.37
CA SER A 655 29.23 28.77 -6.28
C SER A 655 28.07 28.74 -7.27
N SER A 656 26.96 29.40 -6.92
CA SER A 656 25.81 29.60 -7.80
C SER A 656 25.60 31.10 -7.97
N ALA A 657 25.23 31.51 -9.18
CA ALA A 657 24.75 32.88 -9.40
C ALA A 657 23.45 33.07 -8.62
N CYS A 658 23.27 34.25 -8.00
CA CYS A 658 22.02 34.60 -7.32
C CYS A 658 20.87 34.60 -8.34
N ALA A 659 20.09 33.51 -8.34
CA ALA A 659 18.95 33.31 -9.22
C ALA A 659 17.75 32.85 -8.40
N LEU A 660 16.67 33.63 -8.43
CA LEU A 660 15.42 33.35 -7.73
C LEU A 660 14.50 32.41 -8.54
N SER A 661 15.05 31.31 -9.06
CA SER A 661 14.27 30.30 -9.78
C SER A 661 14.09 29.06 -8.91
N ALA A 662 12.84 28.69 -8.64
CA ALA A 662 12.51 27.44 -7.98
C ALA A 662 12.23 26.35 -9.02
N ASP A 663 12.86 25.18 -8.86
CA ASP A 663 12.45 23.99 -9.59
C ASP A 663 11.14 23.45 -8.99
N TRP A 664 10.07 23.54 -9.77
CA TRP A 664 8.75 23.04 -9.39
C TRP A 664 8.72 21.52 -9.22
N GLY A 665 9.54 20.78 -9.96
CA GLY A 665 9.67 19.33 -9.83
C GLY A 665 10.25 18.95 -8.47
N PHE A 666 11.40 19.55 -8.12
CA PHE A 666 12.01 19.37 -6.81
C PHE A 666 11.14 19.87 -5.64
N THR A 667 10.47 21.02 -5.81
CA THR A 667 9.51 21.55 -4.82
C THR A 667 8.40 20.55 -4.50
N TRP A 668 7.82 19.97 -5.54
CA TRP A 668 6.75 19.00 -5.41
C TRP A 668 7.24 17.66 -4.81
N PHE A 669 8.45 17.24 -5.20
CA PHE A 669 9.14 16.10 -4.60
C PHE A 669 9.33 16.29 -3.08
N LEU A 670 9.87 17.43 -2.64
CA LEU A 670 10.07 17.75 -1.23
C LEU A 670 8.75 17.75 -0.46
N LEU A 671 7.75 18.47 -0.97
CA LEU A 671 6.45 18.60 -0.32
C LEU A 671 5.81 17.22 -0.08
N ARG A 672 5.84 16.33 -1.08
CA ARG A 672 5.28 14.98 -0.98
C ARG A 672 6.03 14.13 0.03
N HIS A 673 7.36 14.11 -0.01
CA HIS A 673 8.18 13.33 0.93
C HIS A 673 7.96 13.79 2.37
N ILE A 674 8.07 15.10 2.62
CA ILE A 674 7.92 15.68 3.96
C ILE A 674 6.51 15.43 4.49
N LEU A 675 5.46 15.77 3.72
CA LEU A 675 4.09 15.63 4.23
C LEU A 675 3.66 14.20 4.46
N ILE A 676 4.01 13.26 3.57
CA ILE A 676 3.56 11.87 3.67
C ILE A 676 4.37 11.12 4.73
N GLN A 677 5.70 11.20 4.68
CA GLN A 677 6.55 10.55 5.69
C GLN A 677 6.34 11.18 7.07
N GLY A 678 6.18 12.51 7.12
CA GLY A 678 5.88 13.25 8.34
C GLY A 678 4.52 12.90 8.94
N ALA A 679 3.47 12.68 8.12
CA ALA A 679 2.19 12.20 8.61
C ALA A 679 2.33 10.80 9.26
N ILE A 680 3.06 9.88 8.62
CA ILE A 680 3.34 8.54 9.16
C ILE A 680 4.12 8.63 10.50
N ALA A 681 5.20 9.41 10.53
CA ALA A 681 6.01 9.61 11.73
C ALA A 681 5.20 10.25 12.87
N ALA A 682 4.36 11.23 12.55
CA ALA A 682 3.45 11.88 13.49
C ALA A 682 2.43 10.91 14.10
N LEU A 683 1.95 9.93 13.34
CA LEU A 683 1.07 8.89 13.86
C LEU A 683 1.78 7.95 14.82
N LEU A 684 2.97 7.47 14.43
CA LEU A 684 3.77 6.57 15.24
C LEU A 684 4.14 7.21 16.58
N LEU A 685 4.62 8.45 16.55
CA LEU A 685 5.02 9.14 17.78
C LEU A 685 3.82 9.44 18.68
N GLN A 686 2.67 9.87 18.13
CA GLN A 686 1.45 10.07 18.91
C GLN A 686 0.92 8.77 19.53
N ALA A 687 1.00 7.64 18.82
CA ALA A 687 0.62 6.35 19.37
C ALA A 687 1.54 5.94 20.53
N LEU A 688 2.84 6.18 20.39
CA LEU A 688 3.84 5.92 21.43
C LEU A 688 3.64 6.82 22.66
N THR A 689 3.36 8.11 22.47
CA THR A 689 3.08 9.03 23.60
C THR A 689 1.77 8.68 24.30
N ALA A 690 0.73 8.26 23.57
CA ALA A 690 -0.51 7.78 24.17
C ALA A 690 -0.32 6.49 24.99
N ALA A 691 0.59 5.60 24.57
CA ALA A 691 0.94 4.40 25.34
C ALA A 691 1.78 4.72 26.58
N THR A 692 2.72 5.66 26.47
CA THR A 692 3.71 5.99 27.52
C THR A 692 3.27 7.07 28.50
N THR A 693 2.26 7.88 28.18
CA THR A 693 1.57 8.75 29.16
C THR A 693 0.91 7.94 30.27
N ARG A 694 0.47 6.71 29.98
CA ARG A 694 0.06 5.73 31.01
C ARG A 694 1.22 5.30 31.91
N LEU A 695 2.46 5.46 31.45
CA LEU A 695 3.71 5.10 32.13
C LEU A 695 4.50 6.34 32.63
N ARG A 696 3.94 7.57 32.51
CA ARG A 696 4.57 8.87 32.89
C ARG A 696 5.90 9.22 32.19
N LEU A 697 6.17 8.74 30.97
CA LEU A 697 7.46 8.95 30.26
C LEU A 697 7.45 9.98 29.10
N ALA A 698 6.30 10.57 28.78
CA ALA A 698 6.11 11.43 27.61
C ALA A 698 7.10 12.61 27.43
N PRO A 699 7.46 13.41 28.47
CA PRO A 699 8.37 14.54 28.27
C PRO A 699 9.79 14.11 27.89
N ARG A 700 10.23 12.92 28.31
CA ARG A 700 11.57 12.39 27.98
C ARG A 700 11.69 11.96 26.52
N ILE A 701 10.60 11.44 25.94
CA ILE A 701 10.56 10.97 24.54
C ILE A 701 10.62 12.15 23.57
N ALA A 702 9.91 13.25 23.87
CA ALA A 702 9.94 14.46 23.05
C ALA A 702 11.34 15.12 23.04
N VAL A 703 12.02 15.16 24.20
CA VAL A 703 13.40 15.65 24.30
C VAL A 703 14.37 14.74 23.54
N MET A 704 14.25 13.42 23.67
CA MET A 704 15.08 12.46 22.91
C MET A 704 14.91 12.60 21.39
N ALA A 705 13.68 12.80 20.90
CA ALA A 705 13.43 13.00 19.47
C ALA A 705 14.05 14.31 18.94
N GLY A 706 14.01 15.39 19.73
CA GLY A 706 14.68 16.65 19.40
C GLY A 706 16.22 16.51 19.38
N VAL A 707 16.79 15.75 20.33
CA VAL A 707 18.22 15.42 20.35
C VAL A 707 18.60 14.57 19.13
N LEU A 708 17.75 13.62 18.72
CA LEU A 708 17.98 12.79 17.55
C LEU A 708 17.99 13.63 16.26
N ALA A 709 17.10 14.62 16.11
CA ALA A 709 17.11 15.55 14.97
C ALA A 709 18.39 16.40 14.91
N ALA A 710 18.86 16.88 16.06
CA ALA A 710 20.15 17.58 16.15
C ALA A 710 21.33 16.64 15.83
N PHE A 711 21.27 15.39 16.27
CA PHE A 711 22.28 14.36 16.02
C PHE A 711 22.33 13.95 14.53
N THR A 712 21.19 13.81 13.85
CA THR A 712 21.14 13.51 12.41
C THR A 712 21.78 14.59 11.54
N LEU A 713 21.74 15.85 11.98
CA LEU A 713 22.40 16.97 11.30
C LEU A 713 23.89 17.07 11.70
N GLY A 714 24.24 16.74 12.95
CA GLY A 714 25.60 16.89 13.50
C GLY A 714 26.62 15.81 13.10
N VAL A 715 26.21 14.55 12.92
CA VAL A 715 27.16 13.43 12.65
C VAL A 715 27.82 13.53 11.27
N GLY A 716 27.19 14.20 10.30
CA GLY A 716 27.80 14.42 8.97
C GLY A 716 29.05 15.33 9.03
N ALA A 717 29.19 16.16 10.05
CA ALA A 717 30.31 17.12 10.17
C ALA A 717 31.58 16.50 10.77
N THR A 718 31.49 15.42 11.57
CA THR A 718 32.63 14.90 12.35
C THR A 718 33.42 13.78 11.67
N HIS A 719 32.95 13.22 10.55
CA HIS A 719 33.65 12.16 9.80
C HIS A 719 34.32 12.66 8.51
N ALA A 720 34.33 13.96 8.27
CA ALA A 720 34.72 14.56 6.98
C ALA A 720 36.11 15.21 6.97
N THR A 721 36.93 15.05 8.01
CA THR A 721 38.19 15.79 8.18
C THR A 721 39.40 15.23 7.41
N ALA A 722 39.20 14.36 6.42
CA ALA A 722 40.29 13.93 5.54
C ALA A 722 40.51 14.96 4.41
N PRO A 723 41.69 15.60 4.31
CA PRO A 723 41.92 16.67 3.33
C PRO A 723 42.02 16.11 1.90
N PRO A 724 41.38 16.75 0.89
CA PRO A 724 41.64 16.43 -0.50
C PRO A 724 43.02 16.95 -0.92
N ALA A 725 43.75 16.15 -1.69
CA ALA A 725 45.03 16.52 -2.28
C ALA A 725 44.86 17.72 -3.23
N SER A 726 45.68 18.75 -3.03
CA SER A 726 45.72 19.98 -3.80
C SER A 726 46.08 19.72 -5.27
N ALA A 727 45.25 20.17 -6.19
CA ALA A 727 45.58 20.21 -7.62
C ALA A 727 46.55 21.37 -7.94
N PRO A 728 47.50 21.19 -8.88
CA PRO A 728 48.47 22.22 -9.25
C PRO A 728 47.85 23.34 -10.12
N PRO A 729 48.45 24.55 -10.15
CA PRO A 729 47.90 25.70 -10.86
C PRO A 729 48.04 25.59 -12.38
N ALA A 730 47.11 26.21 -13.10
CA ALA A 730 47.04 26.23 -14.56
C ALA A 730 48.18 27.06 -15.19
N PRO A 731 48.78 26.60 -16.31
CA PRO A 731 49.79 27.37 -17.03
C PRO A 731 49.17 28.40 -17.98
N THR A 732 49.84 29.55 -18.06
CA THR A 732 49.59 30.68 -18.96
C THR A 732 49.98 30.36 -20.41
N ALA A 733 49.19 30.88 -21.34
CA ALA A 733 49.31 30.66 -22.79
C ALA A 733 50.65 31.11 -23.38
N SER A 734 51.21 30.30 -24.28
CA SER A 734 52.31 30.68 -25.18
C SER A 734 52.12 30.05 -26.57
N ALA A 735 52.23 30.92 -27.59
CA ALA A 735 52.58 30.79 -29.02
C ALA A 735 52.26 29.49 -29.81
N PRO A 736 51.91 29.62 -31.12
CA PRO A 736 51.31 28.54 -31.90
C PRO A 736 52.29 27.41 -32.21
N ALA A 737 51.96 26.21 -31.73
CA ALA A 737 52.70 24.97 -31.98
C ALA A 737 52.17 24.24 -33.24
N ALA A 738 52.98 23.30 -33.72
CA ALA A 738 52.67 22.33 -34.77
C ALA A 738 51.29 21.67 -34.57
N PRO A 739 50.64 21.13 -35.63
CA PRO A 739 49.31 20.52 -35.52
C PRO A 739 49.24 19.53 -34.35
N GLY A 740 48.40 19.86 -33.36
CA GLY A 740 48.29 19.12 -32.12
C GLY A 740 47.69 17.73 -32.34
N ASP A 741 48.28 16.73 -31.67
CA ASP A 741 47.83 15.34 -31.71
C ASP A 741 46.41 15.22 -31.12
N PRO A 742 45.39 14.85 -31.93
CA PRO A 742 44.01 14.76 -31.47
C PRO A 742 43.82 13.69 -30.38
N HIS A 743 44.64 12.63 -30.35
CA HIS A 743 44.57 11.61 -29.31
C HIS A 743 45.07 12.13 -27.97
N LYS A 744 46.16 12.91 -27.96
CA LYS A 744 46.69 13.53 -26.75
C LYS A 744 45.73 14.58 -26.18
N ALA A 745 45.14 15.41 -27.05
CA ALA A 745 44.11 16.37 -26.66
C ALA A 745 42.88 15.67 -26.07
N LEU A 746 42.41 14.59 -26.71
CA LEU A 746 41.30 13.78 -26.22
C LEU A 746 41.61 13.16 -24.87
N GLN A 747 42.78 12.54 -24.71
CA GLN A 747 43.21 11.92 -23.46
C GLN A 747 43.28 12.92 -22.31
N THR A 748 43.71 14.15 -22.58
CA THR A 748 43.78 15.22 -21.57
C THR A 748 42.39 15.71 -21.19
N ALA A 749 41.47 15.81 -22.16
CA ALA A 749 40.07 16.15 -21.93
C ALA A 749 39.39 15.14 -21.00
N ILE A 750 39.51 13.84 -21.31
CA ILE A 750 38.86 12.76 -20.57
C ILE A 750 39.51 12.49 -19.20
N SER A 751 40.82 12.72 -19.04
CA SER A 751 41.50 12.60 -17.73
C SER A 751 40.98 13.59 -16.69
N GLY A 752 40.28 14.64 -17.14
CA GLY A 752 39.66 15.63 -16.28
C GLY A 752 38.23 15.36 -15.88
N LEU A 753 37.60 14.31 -16.44
CA LEU A 753 36.25 13.93 -16.08
C LEU A 753 36.21 13.39 -14.64
N PRO A 754 35.10 13.61 -13.91
CA PRO A 754 34.93 13.02 -12.60
C PRO A 754 35.05 11.48 -12.67
N PRO A 755 35.61 10.81 -11.63
CA PRO A 755 35.82 9.37 -11.64
C PRO A 755 34.56 8.51 -11.86
N SER A 756 33.38 9.07 -11.63
CA SER A 756 32.08 8.43 -11.87
C SER A 756 31.71 8.29 -13.36
N TRP A 757 32.40 9.00 -14.25
CA TRP A 757 32.19 8.92 -15.69
C TRP A 757 32.93 7.71 -16.26
N ILE A 758 32.17 6.74 -16.76
CA ILE A 758 32.69 5.52 -17.38
C ILE A 758 32.51 5.57 -18.90
N PRO A 759 33.37 4.87 -19.67
CA PRO A 759 33.19 4.76 -21.12
C PRO A 759 31.81 4.18 -21.46
N LYS A 760 31.08 4.87 -22.34
CA LYS A 760 29.79 4.41 -22.83
C LYS A 760 30.03 3.28 -23.84
N PRO A 761 29.37 2.10 -23.69
CA PRO A 761 29.49 1.05 -24.69
C PRO A 761 28.96 1.57 -26.03
N PRO A 762 29.56 1.15 -27.17
CA PRO A 762 29.08 1.56 -28.48
C PRO A 762 27.63 1.11 -28.64
N SER A 763 26.72 2.08 -28.76
CA SER A 763 25.31 1.80 -29.02
C SER A 763 25.10 1.71 -30.53
N GLU A 764 24.41 0.67 -31.00
CA GLU A 764 23.89 0.66 -32.36
C GLU A 764 22.90 1.82 -32.51
N SER A 765 23.24 2.78 -33.38
CA SER A 765 22.35 3.89 -33.74
C SER A 765 21.11 3.31 -34.41
N SER A 766 20.01 3.21 -33.67
CA SER A 766 18.73 2.86 -34.26
C SER A 766 18.24 4.03 -35.12
N PRO A 767 17.70 3.79 -36.32
CA PRO A 767 17.19 4.86 -37.16
C PRO A 767 16.04 5.58 -36.45
N SER A 768 16.13 6.91 -36.37
CA SER A 768 15.07 7.79 -35.91
C SER A 768 14.47 8.53 -37.11
N THR A 769 13.16 8.78 -37.06
CA THR A 769 12.45 9.59 -38.05
C THR A 769 12.10 10.93 -37.47
N LEU A 770 12.53 12.01 -38.14
CA LEU A 770 12.19 13.37 -37.77
C LEU A 770 10.93 13.82 -38.51
N ASP A 771 10.10 14.61 -37.84
CA ASP A 771 8.96 15.28 -38.47
C ASP A 771 9.40 16.28 -39.56
N ASN A 772 10.55 16.92 -39.35
CA ASN A 772 11.22 17.77 -40.32
C ASN A 772 12.62 17.20 -40.65
N PRO A 773 12.79 16.55 -41.82
CA PRO A 773 14.08 16.00 -42.26
C PRO A 773 15.18 17.05 -42.41
N ALA A 774 14.85 18.34 -42.60
CA ALA A 774 15.84 19.41 -42.66
C ALA A 774 16.59 19.60 -41.33
N CYS A 775 16.03 19.10 -40.22
CA CYS A 775 16.63 19.17 -38.88
C CYS A 775 17.61 18.04 -38.58
N GLN A 776 17.81 17.10 -39.52
CA GLN A 776 18.76 16.00 -39.37
C GLN A 776 20.19 16.47 -39.02
N PRO A 777 20.76 17.52 -39.65
CA PRO A 777 22.11 17.98 -39.32
C PRO A 777 22.24 18.50 -37.88
N LEU A 778 21.19 19.11 -37.34
CA LEU A 778 21.12 19.58 -35.95
C LEU A 778 21.02 18.40 -34.97
N TYR A 779 20.26 17.37 -35.33
CA TYR A 779 20.08 16.18 -34.50
C TYR A 779 21.32 15.27 -34.46
N ASP A 780 21.97 15.05 -35.60
CA ASP A 780 23.17 14.20 -35.71
C ASP A 780 24.46 14.93 -35.32
N GLU A 781 24.38 16.22 -34.98
CA GLU A 781 25.53 17.11 -34.76
C GLU A 781 26.55 17.08 -35.92
N ALA A 782 26.06 16.87 -37.14
CA ALA A 782 26.87 16.61 -38.34
C ALA A 782 27.46 17.89 -38.97
N TYR A 783 27.70 18.92 -38.17
CA TYR A 783 28.25 20.20 -38.61
C TYR A 783 29.68 19.99 -39.10
N GLY A 784 29.97 20.42 -40.33
CA GLY A 784 31.30 20.21 -40.90
C GLY A 784 31.57 18.79 -41.39
N LYS A 785 30.56 17.93 -41.57
CA LYS A 785 30.69 16.63 -42.26
C LYS A 785 31.33 16.76 -43.66
N ALA A 786 31.13 17.90 -44.32
CA ALA A 786 31.80 18.22 -45.59
C ALA A 786 33.34 18.33 -45.47
N LEU A 787 33.85 18.66 -44.28
CA LEU A 787 35.29 18.69 -44.01
C LEU A 787 35.89 17.29 -43.90
N ASP A 788 35.09 16.25 -43.64
CA ASP A 788 35.59 14.87 -43.48
C ASP A 788 36.20 14.33 -44.78
N ALA A 789 35.90 14.94 -45.93
CA ALA A 789 36.55 14.65 -47.20
C ALA A 789 38.02 15.11 -47.26
N ARG A 790 38.46 16.01 -46.38
CA ARG A 790 39.85 16.48 -46.29
C ARG A 790 40.70 15.50 -45.47
N PRO A 791 42.00 15.36 -45.76
CA PRO A 791 42.90 14.56 -44.92
C PRO A 791 42.97 15.12 -43.50
N HIS A 792 42.64 14.28 -42.51
CA HIS A 792 42.61 14.64 -41.09
C HIS A 792 42.87 13.42 -40.22
N ASP A 793 43.33 13.68 -38.99
CA ASP A 793 43.38 12.69 -37.91
C ASP A 793 42.24 12.97 -36.92
N MET A 794 41.62 11.92 -36.37
CA MET A 794 40.44 12.05 -35.52
C MET A 794 40.53 11.16 -34.29
N ALA A 795 40.08 11.69 -33.16
CA ALA A 795 39.88 10.94 -31.92
C ALA A 795 38.51 11.25 -31.32
N THR A 796 37.75 10.23 -30.93
CA THR A 796 36.41 10.36 -30.33
C THR A 796 36.32 9.54 -29.05
N ALA A 797 35.60 10.07 -28.06
CA ALA A 797 35.20 9.29 -26.88
C ALA A 797 33.79 9.65 -26.42
N ALA A 798 33.14 8.66 -25.82
CA ALA A 798 31.79 8.73 -25.27
C ALA A 798 31.81 8.23 -23.82
N TYR A 799 31.26 9.00 -22.89
CA TYR A 799 31.23 8.69 -21.47
C TYR A 799 29.84 8.87 -20.89
N THR A 800 29.55 8.18 -19.78
CA THR A 800 28.31 8.32 -19.04
C THR A 800 28.55 8.26 -17.54
N ASN A 801 27.73 8.97 -16.76
CA ASN A 801 27.73 8.88 -15.29
C ASN A 801 27.06 7.59 -14.74
N ASN A 802 26.59 6.68 -15.61
CA ASN A 802 26.03 5.37 -15.25
C ASN A 802 24.82 5.41 -14.30
N GLY A 803 24.10 6.54 -14.26
CA GLY A 803 22.95 6.68 -13.38
C GLY A 803 21.76 5.81 -13.81
N LYS A 804 21.10 5.17 -12.83
CA LYS A 804 19.99 4.21 -13.07
C LYS A 804 18.61 4.85 -13.23
N LEU A 805 18.45 6.13 -12.88
CA LEU A 805 17.17 6.87 -12.87
C LEU A 805 17.27 8.28 -13.49
N ALA A 806 18.45 8.88 -13.42
CA ALA A 806 18.87 10.06 -14.18
C ALA A 806 20.20 9.71 -14.84
N LEU A 807 20.41 10.16 -16.08
CA LEU A 807 21.56 9.76 -16.88
C LEU A 807 22.14 10.99 -17.57
N SER A 808 23.44 11.19 -17.40
CA SER A 808 24.21 12.13 -18.19
C SER A 808 25.17 11.41 -19.12
N THR A 809 25.24 11.86 -20.36
CA THR A 809 26.20 11.40 -21.37
C THR A 809 27.03 12.56 -21.88
N PHE A 810 28.29 12.30 -22.17
CA PHE A 810 29.27 13.27 -22.65
C PHE A 810 29.98 12.64 -23.84
N ASP A 811 29.89 13.31 -24.97
CA ASP A 811 30.50 12.87 -26.23
C ASP A 811 31.45 13.96 -26.70
N ILE A 812 32.68 13.59 -27.09
CA ILE A 812 33.68 14.54 -27.60
C ILE A 812 34.42 13.94 -28.79
N THR A 813 34.51 14.71 -29.86
CA THR A 813 35.23 14.39 -31.08
C THR A 813 36.21 15.51 -31.41
N ILE A 814 37.47 15.15 -31.62
CA ILE A 814 38.56 16.08 -31.98
C ILE A 814 39.10 15.67 -33.34
N LYS A 815 39.11 16.60 -34.30
CA LYS A 815 39.59 16.41 -35.67
C LYS A 815 40.69 17.43 -35.98
N THR A 816 41.90 16.96 -36.26
CA THR A 816 43.04 17.81 -36.66
C THR A 816 43.29 17.68 -38.16
N PHE A 817 43.21 18.79 -38.90
CA PHE A 817 43.32 18.81 -40.36
C PHE A 817 44.71 19.26 -40.81
N ARG A 818 45.14 18.84 -42.02
CA ARG A 818 46.44 19.25 -42.56
C ARG A 818 46.51 20.69 -43.07
N SER A 819 45.37 21.37 -43.16
CA SER A 819 45.25 22.75 -43.62
C SER A 819 44.33 23.55 -42.70
N PRO A 820 44.50 24.89 -42.63
CA PRO A 820 43.63 25.75 -41.84
C PRO A 820 42.15 25.54 -42.16
N LEU A 821 41.32 25.63 -41.13
CA LEU A 821 39.87 25.46 -41.21
C LEU A 821 39.18 26.79 -41.45
N ASP A 822 38.24 26.82 -42.40
CA ASP A 822 37.36 27.97 -42.60
C ASP A 822 36.23 28.01 -41.55
N ASP A 823 35.40 29.05 -41.65
CA ASP A 823 34.27 29.26 -40.72
C ASP A 823 33.01 28.49 -41.12
N SER A 824 33.05 27.68 -42.20
CA SER A 824 31.86 27.04 -42.77
C SER A 824 31.07 26.14 -41.80
N PRO A 825 31.68 25.38 -40.86
CA PRO A 825 30.92 24.56 -39.91
C PRO A 825 30.12 25.40 -38.92
N PHE A 826 30.64 26.57 -38.52
CA PHE A 826 29.97 27.48 -37.61
C PHE A 826 28.76 28.13 -38.27
N THR A 827 28.88 28.50 -39.55
CA THR A 827 27.75 29.00 -40.34
C THR A 827 26.68 27.92 -40.54
N GLN A 828 27.08 26.68 -40.83
CA GLN A 828 26.15 25.55 -40.93
C GLN A 828 25.42 25.29 -39.61
N ALA A 829 26.12 25.36 -38.48
CA ALA A 829 25.53 25.19 -37.15
C ALA A 829 24.53 26.32 -36.82
N ASP A 830 24.86 27.57 -37.15
CA ASP A 830 23.96 28.71 -36.98
C ASP A 830 22.69 28.58 -37.83
N VAL A 831 22.82 28.20 -39.10
CA VAL A 831 21.68 27.97 -40.00
C VAL A 831 20.82 26.82 -39.48
N ALA A 832 21.43 25.70 -39.06
CA ALA A 832 20.71 24.54 -38.58
C ALA A 832 19.87 24.84 -37.32
N VAL A 833 20.38 25.62 -36.36
CA VAL A 833 19.61 26.04 -35.18
C VAL A 833 18.51 27.05 -35.54
N ALA A 834 18.78 27.95 -36.48
CA ALA A 834 17.79 28.95 -36.92
C ALA A 834 16.62 28.33 -37.70
N ASP A 835 16.92 27.35 -38.56
CA ASP A 835 15.93 26.66 -39.40
C ASP A 835 15.11 25.62 -38.61
N CYS A 836 15.65 25.14 -37.48
CA CYS A 836 15.04 24.10 -36.65
C CYS A 836 14.87 24.50 -35.18
N PRO A 837 14.12 25.58 -34.87
CA PRO A 837 13.90 26.02 -33.49
C PRO A 837 13.06 25.01 -32.69
N ARG A 838 12.21 24.23 -33.37
CA ARG A 838 11.42 23.14 -32.80
C ARG A 838 11.24 22.02 -33.82
N PHE A 839 11.41 20.78 -33.38
CA PHE A 839 11.19 19.59 -34.20
C PHE A 839 10.92 18.38 -33.31
N ARG A 840 10.34 17.33 -33.87
CA ARG A 840 10.01 16.08 -33.18
C ARG A 840 10.79 14.92 -33.76
N VAL A 841 11.29 14.07 -32.86
CA VAL A 841 11.99 12.84 -33.19
C VAL A 841 11.15 11.66 -32.73
N THR A 842 10.88 10.74 -33.65
CA THR A 842 10.27 9.44 -33.35
C THR A 842 11.34 8.36 -33.45
N THR A 843 11.62 7.67 -32.34
CA THR A 843 12.58 6.56 -32.33
C THR A 843 12.01 5.31 -33.03
N SER A 844 12.86 4.36 -33.40
CA SER A 844 12.45 3.04 -33.91
C SER A 844 11.51 2.26 -32.97
N SER A 845 11.53 2.57 -31.67
CA SER A 845 10.63 2.01 -30.66
C SER A 845 9.28 2.75 -30.55
N GLY A 846 9.02 3.75 -31.40
CA GLY A 846 7.79 4.55 -31.38
C GLY A 846 7.76 5.63 -30.30
N PHE A 847 8.89 5.96 -29.69
CA PHE A 847 8.97 7.00 -28.65
C PHE A 847 9.10 8.38 -29.31
N GLU A 848 8.15 9.27 -29.02
CA GLU A 848 8.17 10.65 -29.53
C GLU A 848 8.88 11.58 -28.54
N VAL A 849 9.81 12.38 -29.05
CA VAL A 849 10.54 13.41 -28.30
C VAL A 849 10.39 14.74 -29.00
N ASP A 850 9.79 15.71 -28.33
CA ASP A 850 9.73 17.10 -28.79
C ASP A 850 11.03 17.81 -28.38
N ILE A 851 11.71 18.41 -29.34
CA ILE A 851 12.99 19.11 -29.15
C ILE A 851 12.80 20.58 -29.47
N THR A 852 13.24 21.45 -28.55
CA THR A 852 13.35 22.90 -28.78
C THR A 852 14.82 23.29 -28.75
N ALA A 853 15.32 23.89 -29.84
CA ALA A 853 16.70 24.31 -29.97
C ALA A 853 16.80 25.85 -29.90
N GLN A 854 17.86 26.33 -29.27
CA GLN A 854 18.20 27.74 -29.24
C GLN A 854 19.73 27.94 -29.31
N LYS A 855 20.15 29.05 -29.91
CA LYS A 855 21.55 29.45 -29.93
C LYS A 855 21.97 29.88 -28.51
N GLY A 856 22.99 29.23 -27.97
CA GLY A 856 23.56 29.54 -26.66
C GLY A 856 24.68 30.57 -26.74
N THR A 857 25.11 31.07 -25.59
CA THR A 857 26.27 31.96 -25.50
C THR A 857 27.55 31.16 -25.78
N ALA A 858 28.32 31.55 -26.79
CA ALA A 858 29.59 30.90 -27.11
C ALA A 858 30.55 30.96 -25.91
N PRO A 859 31.26 29.87 -25.58
CA PRO A 859 32.08 29.80 -24.37
C PRO A 859 33.36 30.64 -24.42
N GLY A 860 33.72 31.20 -25.58
CA GLY A 860 34.92 32.03 -25.72
C GLY A 860 36.24 31.27 -25.62
N ILE A 861 36.21 29.96 -25.88
CA ILE A 861 37.38 29.06 -25.84
C ILE A 861 37.87 28.85 -27.29
N GLY A 862 39.19 28.84 -27.50
CA GLY A 862 39.81 28.70 -28.83
C GLY A 862 39.71 29.95 -29.70
N ASP A 863 40.07 29.83 -30.97
CA ASP A 863 40.01 30.94 -31.95
C ASP A 863 38.57 31.32 -32.28
N LYS A 864 37.68 30.33 -32.31
CA LYS A 864 36.25 30.52 -32.56
C LYS A 864 35.48 29.42 -31.84
N SER A 865 34.39 29.81 -31.19
CA SER A 865 33.50 28.85 -30.52
C SER A 865 32.03 29.15 -30.79
N TRP A 866 31.21 28.12 -30.65
CA TRP A 866 29.76 28.15 -30.86
C TRP A 866 29.07 27.18 -29.91
N ARG A 867 27.82 27.46 -29.56
CA ARG A 867 27.01 26.67 -28.64
C ARG A 867 25.54 26.65 -29.06
N ALA A 868 24.92 25.49 -28.93
CA ALA A 868 23.47 25.32 -28.94
C ALA A 868 22.99 24.66 -27.66
N ASP A 869 21.85 25.12 -27.15
CA ASP A 869 21.12 24.48 -26.06
C ASP A 869 19.83 23.87 -26.63
N LEU A 870 19.62 22.58 -26.41
CA LEU A 870 18.43 21.85 -26.80
C LEU A 870 17.69 21.37 -25.54
N THR A 871 16.38 21.57 -25.52
CA THR A 871 15.48 21.04 -24.48
C THR A 871 14.64 19.94 -25.09
N LEU A 872 14.69 18.75 -24.50
CA LEU A 872 13.95 17.59 -24.95
C LEU A 872 12.83 17.29 -23.95
N THR A 873 11.63 17.09 -24.46
CA THR A 873 10.45 16.73 -23.66
C THR A 873 9.76 15.54 -24.29
N SER A 874 9.37 14.56 -23.47
CA SER A 874 8.57 13.42 -23.93
C SER A 874 7.54 13.04 -22.88
N THR A 875 6.36 12.61 -23.34
CA THR A 875 5.25 12.18 -22.50
C THR A 875 4.88 10.75 -22.89
N SER A 876 5.25 9.78 -22.05
CA SER A 876 4.94 8.36 -22.27
C SER A 876 4.31 7.75 -21.02
N GLY A 877 3.18 7.05 -21.19
CA GLY A 877 2.49 6.39 -20.08
C GLY A 877 2.02 7.33 -18.95
N GLY A 878 1.85 8.62 -19.23
CA GLY A 878 1.48 9.64 -18.23
C GLY A 878 2.64 10.14 -17.36
N VAL A 879 3.89 9.81 -17.73
CA VAL A 879 5.11 10.34 -17.11
C VAL A 879 5.79 11.31 -18.07
N ASP A 880 5.96 12.56 -17.63
CA ASP A 880 6.72 13.56 -18.38
C ASP A 880 8.22 13.43 -18.08
N THR A 881 9.01 13.19 -19.12
CA THR A 881 10.47 13.14 -19.06
C THR A 881 11.03 14.43 -19.66
N ARG A 882 11.99 15.06 -18.98
CA ARG A 882 12.69 16.24 -19.48
C ARG A 882 14.19 15.97 -19.53
N ALA A 883 14.82 16.36 -20.63
CA ALA A 883 16.26 16.34 -20.76
C ALA A 883 16.78 17.67 -21.33
N ARG A 884 18.03 17.99 -20.98
CA ARG A 884 18.78 19.10 -21.59
C ARG A 884 19.94 18.52 -22.36
N HIS A 885 20.20 19.06 -23.55
CA HIS A 885 21.33 18.70 -24.39
C HIS A 885 22.06 19.99 -24.76
N ILE A 886 23.37 20.03 -24.58
CA ILE A 886 24.23 21.12 -25.04
C ILE A 886 25.20 20.55 -26.05
N SER A 887 25.36 21.23 -27.18
CA SER A 887 26.40 20.96 -28.18
C SER A 887 27.29 22.18 -28.34
N VAL A 888 28.61 21.96 -28.35
CA VAL A 888 29.64 23.00 -28.40
C VAL A 888 30.62 22.66 -29.53
N LEU A 889 30.87 23.66 -30.38
CA LEU A 889 31.90 23.62 -31.42
C LEU A 889 33.03 24.57 -31.05
N VAL A 890 34.28 24.13 -31.16
CA VAL A 890 35.47 24.97 -30.94
C VAL A 890 36.49 24.72 -32.05
N ARG A 891 37.02 25.78 -32.64
CA ARG A 891 38.19 25.74 -33.53
C ARG A 891 39.40 26.30 -32.81
N THR A 892 40.52 25.59 -32.92
CA THR A 892 41.85 26.08 -32.53
C THR A 892 42.85 25.73 -33.65
N GLY A 893 43.34 26.73 -34.38
CA GLY A 893 44.20 26.56 -35.54
C GLY A 893 43.62 25.63 -36.62
N GLN A 894 44.23 24.45 -36.77
CA GLN A 894 43.82 23.41 -37.71
C GLN A 894 42.92 22.33 -37.09
N THR A 895 42.54 22.48 -35.82
CA THR A 895 41.79 21.48 -35.06
C THR A 895 40.37 21.95 -34.79
N MET A 896 39.41 21.05 -35.01
CA MET A 896 38.00 21.21 -34.66
C MET A 896 37.65 20.27 -33.51
N ILE A 897 36.98 20.80 -32.49
CA ILE A 897 36.43 20.05 -31.36
C ILE A 897 34.91 20.17 -31.41
N VAL A 898 34.23 19.04 -31.44
CA VAL A 898 32.78 18.93 -31.28
C VAL A 898 32.53 18.17 -29.99
N ALA A 899 31.88 18.80 -29.02
CA ALA A 899 31.59 18.18 -27.73
C ALA A 899 30.13 18.43 -27.35
N SER A 900 29.46 17.40 -26.88
CA SER A 900 28.09 17.50 -26.39
C SER A 900 27.87 16.80 -25.07
N MET A 901 26.86 17.28 -24.34
CA MET A 901 26.44 16.72 -23.07
C MET A 901 24.91 16.66 -23.01
N VAL A 902 24.37 15.49 -22.71
CA VAL A 902 22.92 15.28 -22.50
C VAL A 902 22.71 14.92 -21.03
N ALA A 903 21.73 15.54 -20.38
CA ALA A 903 21.33 15.24 -19.00
C ALA A 903 19.81 14.96 -18.96
N VAL A 904 19.43 13.75 -18.54
CA VAL A 904 18.03 13.29 -18.48
C VAL A 904 17.55 13.25 -17.04
N ASN A 905 16.49 14.00 -16.72
CA ASN A 905 15.90 14.10 -15.39
C ASN A 905 16.85 14.58 -14.27
N GLU A 906 17.97 15.22 -14.63
CA GLU A 906 18.92 15.84 -13.71
C GLU A 906 19.47 17.15 -14.28
N PRO A 907 19.99 18.06 -13.44
CA PRO A 907 20.61 19.29 -13.91
C PRO A 907 21.88 19.01 -14.71
N LEU A 908 22.01 19.65 -15.88
CA LEU A 908 23.19 19.55 -16.73
C LEU A 908 24.36 20.31 -16.12
N ASN A 909 25.51 19.65 -15.99
CA ASN A 909 26.74 20.21 -15.42
C ASN A 909 27.64 20.86 -16.49
N ASP A 910 27.35 22.13 -16.81
CA ASP A 910 28.07 22.91 -17.83
C ASP A 910 29.57 23.07 -17.52
N ALA A 911 29.93 23.09 -16.23
CA ALA A 911 31.31 23.24 -15.81
C ALA A 911 32.18 22.02 -16.20
N VAL A 912 31.63 20.80 -16.15
CA VAL A 912 32.35 19.59 -16.56
C VAL A 912 32.60 19.59 -18.07
N LEU A 913 31.58 19.93 -18.87
CA LEU A 913 31.68 20.05 -20.32
C LEU A 913 32.76 21.08 -20.72
N LEU A 914 32.67 22.30 -20.18
CA LEU A 914 33.59 23.38 -20.52
C LEU A 914 35.02 23.14 -20.00
N ALA A 915 35.17 22.49 -18.83
CA ALA A 915 36.48 22.13 -18.31
C ALA A 915 37.17 21.07 -19.18
N ALA A 916 36.44 20.08 -19.68
CA ALA A 916 36.98 19.07 -20.59
C ALA A 916 37.46 19.71 -21.91
N ILE A 917 36.64 20.59 -22.50
CA ILE A 917 36.98 21.32 -23.73
C ILE A 917 38.19 22.24 -23.51
N SER A 918 38.22 22.99 -22.40
CA SER A 918 39.33 23.90 -22.08
C SER A 918 40.65 23.16 -21.94
N ARG A 919 40.65 21.99 -21.32
CA ARG A 919 41.83 21.12 -21.20
C ARG A 919 42.31 20.59 -22.55
N ALA A 920 41.37 20.21 -23.42
CA ALA A 920 41.70 19.79 -24.78
C ALA A 920 42.39 20.93 -25.54
N VAL A 921 41.81 22.13 -25.50
CA VAL A 921 42.35 23.32 -26.18
C VAL A 921 43.69 23.77 -25.60
N ALA A 922 43.95 23.60 -24.29
CA ALA A 922 45.22 23.99 -23.69
C ALA A 922 46.43 23.14 -24.13
N VAL A 923 46.19 21.96 -24.73
CA VAL A 923 47.24 21.05 -25.21
C VAL A 923 47.44 21.13 -26.72
N LEU A 924 46.51 21.78 -27.42
CA LEU A 924 46.53 22.05 -28.86
C LEU A 924 47.16 23.43 -29.11
#